data_AF-A0A653DRL5-F1
#
_entry.id   AF-A0A653DRL5-F1
#
_cell.length_a   1.000
_cell.length_b   1.000
_cell.length_c   1.000
_cell.angle_alpha   90.00
_cell.angle_beta   90.00
_cell.angle_gamma   90.00
#
_symmetry.space_group_name_H-M   'P 1'
#
loop_
_entity.id
_entity.type
_entity.pdbx_description
1 polymer ?
#
loop_
_entity_poly.entity_id
_entity_poly.type
_entity_poly.pdbx_seq_one_letter_code
_entity_poly.pdbx_strand_id
1 'polypeptide(L)'
;QLFKPKEDKDDSTKIATEPPEVLLLACRQIVNCLIKNILTLEESSVENSGSSQRLIACLTTLQLFAKIRPQLLVEHASTLQPYLGLKCQSLGDIQIISCVARMLELVVPLMEHPSDTFLAQLEEDAIKLVLQHDRPIVSSCLSCLGSIINKVTHNYKLIRDCFKKYYEYLIKYKTWLEVDYIEMLNENKRRAIFRRALFIVGMLLRHFDFKDPEVLGDLSPCTKDEVYETMMFFLQRDDIDIQANTLKAIGSICIRHYEFMLENQLKMFYHKQLTSEDAPLRMKIEVLVNIENYLVEENNRMIQQDLEWKKRSKDENLKEMGDVSSGMASTVIQLYLKEIMQSYLYHDMQVRQVALRVMQLVLEQGLVHPVHIVPYLICMSTDIEKVISHSADKQLLDIEKKYPGFIHTKSSLGIRLSYELQKIMQDNSTIVRGSRVKEKGEYPTALNGYLYSILRNSRQQRRALILNILKQFDEQARTSLSYMLYLADNLAYFPYQVQDEPLFIFHHIDIMISVSGTNLLQSFREGLIMTEGQQKQMMESENNEATLHTIPAISALDEDDEDEEMLLSRVPEDTSQLQACITAAQGCFLLLMLKQHIKDVYGLSDGKIQLYSPSEPAKAYEKAITRRSNALFNPKSTLHKLKEGDPSTCLDDDGRRDLIRQYLDFKQLMLQLDPDDPDDEENAPKVLTALANANQQVNQIGPVSSILTEADQFVLDNYKDTPPKVPKLVISNRRFESDTKRTPRAQRSLDKAKKHKHKKKRRKFVSSSGDESENDYSDPDFLA
;
A
#
# COMPACT_ATOMS: atom_id res chain seq x y z
N GLN A 1 -16.77 0.51 23.30
CA GLN A 1 -16.17 -0.68 23.95
C GLN A 1 -15.06 -1.22 23.05
N LEU A 2 -13.82 -0.82 23.29
CA LEU A 2 -12.66 -1.33 22.54
C LEU A 2 -12.20 -2.66 23.13
N PHE A 3 -12.17 -3.69 22.28
CA PHE A 3 -11.66 -5.02 22.59
C PHE A 3 -10.13 -4.99 22.71
N LYS A 4 -9.62 -5.21 23.92
CA LYS A 4 -8.26 -5.73 24.13
C LYS A 4 -8.25 -7.25 23.87
N PRO A 5 -7.19 -7.83 23.29
CA PRO A 5 -7.03 -9.28 23.20
C PRO A 5 -7.04 -9.91 24.60
N LYS A 6 -7.75 -11.02 24.76
CA LYS A 6 -7.82 -11.82 25.99
C LYS A 6 -6.53 -12.63 26.20
N GLU A 7 -5.40 -11.98 26.34
CA GLU A 7 -4.16 -12.61 26.83
C GLU A 7 -3.41 -11.60 27.69
N ASP A 8 -3.86 -11.44 28.94
CA ASP A 8 -3.06 -10.99 30.08
C ASP A 8 -3.94 -11.13 31.33
N LYS A 9 -3.94 -12.36 31.87
CA LYS A 9 -4.59 -12.71 33.14
C LYS A 9 -3.58 -12.85 34.28
N ASP A 10 -2.45 -12.17 34.18
CA ASP A 10 -1.48 -12.02 35.25
C ASP A 10 -1.37 -10.54 35.66
N ASP A 11 -1.87 -10.25 36.85
CA ASP A 11 -1.61 -9.07 37.70
C ASP A 11 -1.52 -7.68 37.05
N SER A 12 -2.68 -7.13 36.68
CA SER A 12 -2.84 -5.72 36.25
C SER A 12 -2.74 -4.67 37.39
N THR A 13 -2.29 -5.03 38.59
CA THR A 13 -2.26 -4.09 39.75
C THR A 13 -0.88 -3.80 40.33
N LYS A 14 0.22 -4.33 39.76
CA LYS A 14 1.59 -3.96 40.16
C LYS A 14 2.55 -3.94 38.98
N ILE A 15 2.44 -2.92 38.12
CA ILE A 15 3.48 -2.62 37.13
C ILE A 15 4.38 -1.54 37.73
N ALA A 16 5.67 -1.85 37.86
CA ALA A 16 6.68 -1.05 38.55
C ALA A 16 6.65 0.43 38.10
N THR A 17 6.30 1.32 39.04
CA THR A 17 6.11 2.74 38.77
C THR A 17 7.40 3.54 38.64
N GLU A 18 8.57 2.97 38.96
CA GLU A 18 9.85 3.63 38.69
C GLU A 18 10.93 2.61 38.27
N PRO A 19 11.77 2.95 37.28
CA PRO A 19 12.91 2.12 36.91
C PRO A 19 13.89 1.99 38.09
N PRO A 20 14.68 0.90 38.15
CA PRO A 20 15.63 0.67 39.24
C PRO A 20 16.54 1.89 39.48
N GLU A 21 16.73 2.28 40.74
CA GLU A 21 17.56 3.46 41.10
C GLU A 21 18.98 3.39 40.53
N VAL A 22 19.55 2.19 40.44
CA VAL A 22 20.87 1.94 39.83
C VAL A 22 20.89 2.34 38.35
N LEU A 23 19.81 2.06 37.63
CA LEU A 23 19.67 2.44 36.22
C LEU A 23 19.53 3.96 36.08
N LEU A 24 18.77 4.60 36.97
CA LEU A 24 18.65 6.06 37.00
C LEU A 24 19.98 6.75 37.31
N LEU A 25 20.73 6.22 38.26
CA LEU A 25 22.07 6.72 38.59
C LEU A 25 23.02 6.60 37.40
N ALA A 26 23.03 5.45 36.72
CA ALA A 26 23.84 5.24 35.53
C ALA A 26 23.45 6.20 34.39
N CYS A 27 22.16 6.36 34.11
CA CYS A 27 21.68 7.32 33.11
C CYS A 27 22.06 8.78 33.47
N ARG A 28 21.95 9.16 34.74
CA ARG A 28 22.35 10.49 35.21
C ARG A 28 23.85 10.71 35.06
N GLN A 29 24.67 9.71 35.37
CA GLN A 29 26.12 9.76 35.16
C GLN A 29 26.48 9.89 33.68
N ILE A 30 25.78 9.18 32.79
CA ILE A 30 25.97 9.28 31.33
C ILE A 30 25.63 10.70 30.86
N VAL A 31 24.47 11.25 31.25
CA VAL A 31 24.06 12.62 30.89
C VAL A 31 25.07 13.65 31.39
N ASN A 32 25.49 13.55 32.66
CA ASN A 32 26.50 14.44 33.24
C ASN A 32 27.85 14.35 32.49
N CYS A 33 28.27 13.13 32.13
CA CYS A 33 29.48 12.91 31.37
C CYS A 33 29.38 13.47 29.95
N LEU A 34 28.22 13.33 29.30
CA LEU A 34 27.97 13.89 27.96
C LEU A 34 28.01 15.42 28.00
N ILE A 35 27.42 16.07 29.00
CA ILE A 35 27.46 17.52 29.14
C ILE A 35 28.87 18.02 29.46
N LYS A 36 29.59 17.33 30.34
CA LYS A 36 31.01 17.63 30.58
C LYS A 36 31.83 17.48 29.29
N ASN A 37 31.57 16.45 28.49
CA ASN A 37 32.24 16.24 27.22
C ASN A 37 31.91 17.35 26.20
N ILE A 38 30.67 17.85 26.18
CA ILE A 38 30.26 18.98 25.34
C ILE A 38 31.07 20.23 25.71
N LEU A 39 31.18 20.55 27.00
CA LEU A 39 31.97 21.69 27.48
C LEU A 39 33.47 21.54 27.11
N THR A 40 34.04 20.34 27.25
CA THR A 40 35.45 20.11 26.86
C THR A 40 35.65 20.15 25.34
N LEU A 41 34.66 19.70 24.57
CA LEU A 41 34.72 19.74 23.11
C LEU A 41 34.64 21.18 22.60
N GLU A 42 33.90 22.05 23.29
CA GLU A 42 33.87 23.49 23.02
C GLU A 42 35.23 24.16 23.27
N GLU A 43 35.88 23.88 24.41
CA GLU A 43 37.23 24.39 24.70
C GLU A 43 38.27 23.97 23.65
N SER A 44 38.12 22.77 23.08
CA SER A 44 39.00 22.23 22.04
C SER A 44 38.61 22.59 20.59
N SER A 45 37.46 23.23 20.38
CA SER A 45 36.87 23.47 19.05
C SER A 45 37.53 24.60 18.24
N VAL A 46 38.47 25.34 18.84
CA VAL A 46 39.18 26.45 18.17
C VAL A 46 40.08 25.97 17.03
N GLU A 47 40.45 24.67 16.96
CA GLU A 47 41.49 24.20 16.02
C GLU A 47 41.12 23.00 15.11
N ASN A 48 39.97 22.32 15.26
CA ASN A 48 39.71 21.07 14.50
C ASN A 48 38.26 20.88 14.00
N SER A 49 38.10 20.67 12.69
CA SER A 49 36.84 20.44 11.98
C SER A 49 36.12 19.11 12.32
N GLY A 50 36.80 18.15 12.97
CA GLY A 50 36.19 16.91 13.47
C GLY A 50 35.46 17.04 14.82
N SER A 51 35.61 18.18 15.51
CA SER A 51 34.97 18.46 16.80
C SER A 51 33.47 18.72 16.67
N SER A 52 33.04 19.36 15.57
CA SER A 52 31.63 19.74 15.32
C SER A 52 30.71 18.52 15.12
N GLN A 53 31.17 17.49 14.39
CA GLN A 53 30.39 16.26 14.21
C GLN A 53 30.21 15.49 15.52
N ARG A 54 31.25 15.44 16.36
CA ARG A 54 31.17 14.81 17.70
C ARG A 54 30.24 15.59 18.63
N LEU A 55 30.26 16.92 18.56
CA LEU A 55 29.35 17.80 19.30
C LEU A 55 27.89 17.54 18.91
N ILE A 56 27.58 17.49 17.61
CA ILE A 56 26.23 17.17 17.10
C ILE A 56 25.79 15.78 17.58
N ALA A 57 26.66 14.77 17.52
CA ALA A 57 26.34 13.43 18.00
C ALA A 57 26.04 13.39 19.51
N CYS A 58 26.81 14.12 20.32
CA CYS A 58 26.58 14.23 21.76
C CYS A 58 25.24 14.92 22.06
N LEU A 59 24.95 16.04 21.39
CA LEU A 59 23.70 16.78 21.56
C LEU A 59 22.49 15.99 21.07
N THR A 60 22.61 15.27 19.95
CA THR A 60 21.55 14.38 19.46
C THR A 60 21.28 13.25 20.45
N THR A 61 22.34 12.69 21.04
CA THR A 61 22.23 11.67 22.10
C THR A 61 21.55 12.23 23.35
N LEU A 62 21.91 13.44 23.79
CA LEU A 62 21.24 14.12 24.90
C LEU A 62 19.77 14.40 24.58
N GLN A 63 19.43 14.80 23.36
CA GLN A 63 18.05 15.01 22.93
C GLN A 63 17.22 13.71 23.02
N LEU A 64 17.81 12.55 22.69
CA LEU A 64 17.16 11.25 22.87
C LEU A 64 16.90 10.95 24.36
N PHE A 65 17.86 11.22 25.25
CA PHE A 65 17.64 11.13 26.70
C PHE A 65 16.55 12.10 27.19
N ALA A 66 16.54 13.33 26.68
CA ALA A 66 15.53 14.35 26.99
C ALA A 66 14.12 13.90 26.59
N LYS A 67 13.99 13.25 25.42
CA LYS A 67 12.71 12.74 24.92
C LYS A 67 12.15 11.61 25.78
N ILE A 68 13.01 10.76 26.36
CA ILE A 68 12.59 9.62 27.19
C ILE A 68 12.31 10.07 28.63
N ARG A 69 13.25 10.80 29.25
CA ARG A 69 13.12 11.26 30.64
C ARG A 69 13.78 12.64 30.82
N PRO A 70 13.03 13.73 30.57
CA PRO A 70 13.58 15.09 30.60
C PRO A 70 14.04 15.56 32.00
N GLN A 71 13.56 14.91 33.08
CA GLN A 71 14.00 15.16 34.46
C GLN A 71 15.52 15.05 34.67
N LEU A 72 16.21 14.24 33.85
CA LEU A 72 17.66 14.03 33.97
C LEU A 72 18.48 15.27 33.56
N LEU A 73 17.89 16.21 32.81
CA LEU A 73 18.55 17.38 32.23
C LEU A 73 18.22 18.70 32.93
N VAL A 74 17.35 18.68 33.94
CA VAL A 74 16.83 19.88 34.64
C VAL A 74 17.95 20.75 35.20
N GLU A 75 18.93 20.14 35.87
CA GLU A 75 20.09 20.86 36.45
C GLU A 75 21.02 21.48 35.40
N HIS A 76 20.93 21.01 34.16
CA HIS A 76 21.82 21.43 33.08
C HIS A 76 21.15 22.40 32.09
N ALA A 77 19.87 22.76 32.29
CA ALA A 77 19.15 23.66 31.39
C ALA A 77 19.87 25.01 31.21
N SER A 78 20.41 25.58 32.30
CA SER A 78 21.19 26.83 32.26
C SER A 78 22.51 26.70 31.51
N THR A 79 23.11 25.50 31.48
CA THR A 79 24.33 25.25 30.69
C THR A 79 24.05 25.14 29.20
N LEU A 80 22.81 24.78 28.83
CA LEU A 80 22.39 24.58 27.45
C LEU A 80 21.91 25.87 26.78
N GLN A 81 21.39 26.85 27.53
CA GLN A 81 20.87 28.10 26.98
C GLN A 81 21.88 28.90 26.11
N PRO A 82 23.17 29.05 26.48
CA PRO A 82 24.13 29.79 25.66
C PRO A 82 24.28 29.26 24.22
N TYR A 83 24.03 27.97 24.00
CA TYR A 83 24.11 27.36 22.67
C TYR A 83 23.03 27.86 21.70
N LEU A 84 21.96 28.51 22.21
CA LEU A 84 20.98 29.20 21.36
C LEU A 84 21.56 30.47 20.72
N GLY A 85 22.54 31.12 21.37
CA GLY A 85 23.18 32.34 20.88
C GLY A 85 24.31 32.12 19.85
N LEU A 86 24.57 30.87 19.44
CA LEU A 86 25.63 30.56 18.49
C LEU A 86 25.36 31.19 17.11
N LYS A 87 26.42 31.72 16.48
CA LYS A 87 26.34 32.27 15.12
C LYS A 87 26.11 31.14 14.12
N CYS A 88 24.91 31.07 13.53
CA CYS A 88 24.57 30.11 12.49
C CYS A 88 25.41 30.33 11.23
N GLN A 89 26.48 29.57 11.03
CA GLN A 89 27.31 29.63 9.81
C GLN A 89 27.29 28.33 9.02
N SER A 90 27.05 27.18 9.68
CA SER A 90 27.03 25.85 9.08
C SER A 90 25.70 25.13 9.27
N LEU A 91 25.42 24.11 8.42
CA LEU A 91 24.29 23.19 8.59
C LEU A 91 24.33 22.44 9.94
N GLY A 92 25.54 22.24 10.50
CA GLY A 92 25.72 21.64 11.82
C GLY A 92 25.21 22.54 12.94
N ASP A 93 25.45 23.85 12.86
CA ASP A 93 24.99 24.82 13.86
C ASP A 93 23.46 24.91 13.90
N ILE A 94 22.81 24.80 12.74
CA ILE A 94 21.34 24.74 12.64
C ILE A 94 20.80 23.53 13.40
N GLN A 95 21.45 22.37 13.27
CA GLN A 95 21.07 21.16 14.00
C GLN A 95 21.30 21.31 15.50
N ILE A 96 22.42 21.90 15.92
CA ILE A 96 22.74 22.18 17.33
C ILE A 96 21.64 23.02 17.97
N ILE A 97 21.33 24.18 17.39
CA ILE A 97 20.33 25.11 17.92
C ILE A 97 18.94 24.45 17.95
N SER A 98 18.58 23.71 16.89
CA SER A 98 17.30 22.98 16.85
C SER A 98 17.21 21.88 17.92
N CYS A 99 18.31 21.16 18.18
CA CYS A 99 18.37 20.14 19.24
C CYS A 99 18.24 20.78 20.63
N VAL A 100 18.98 21.87 20.88
CA VAL A 100 18.97 22.59 22.15
C VAL A 100 17.58 23.19 22.43
N ALA A 101 16.96 23.84 21.44
CA ALA A 101 15.61 24.37 21.58
C ALA A 101 14.59 23.28 21.96
N ARG A 102 14.65 22.11 21.32
CA ARG A 102 13.78 20.95 21.63
C ARG A 102 14.06 20.32 23.00
N MET A 103 15.32 20.36 23.46
CA MET A 103 15.63 19.92 24.82
C MET A 103 15.04 20.88 25.85
N LEU A 104 15.24 22.18 25.67
CA LEU A 104 14.70 23.22 26.58
C LEU A 104 13.17 23.21 26.60
N GLU A 105 12.51 22.97 25.47
CA GLU A 105 11.06 22.79 25.37
C GLU A 105 10.50 21.73 26.34
N LEU A 106 11.23 20.62 26.53
CA LEU A 106 10.84 19.50 27.38
C LEU A 106 11.31 19.65 28.84
N VAL A 107 12.45 20.30 29.05
CA VAL A 107 13.13 20.36 30.36
C VAL A 107 12.66 21.54 31.19
N VAL A 108 12.49 22.73 30.59
CA VAL A 108 12.14 23.97 31.33
C VAL A 108 10.80 23.87 32.08
N PRO A 109 9.72 23.30 31.50
CA PRO A 109 8.45 23.15 32.23
C PRO A 109 8.50 22.20 33.43
N LEU A 110 9.58 21.43 33.60
CA LEU A 110 9.79 20.53 34.72
C LEU A 110 10.71 21.11 35.81
N MET A 111 11.21 22.33 35.61
CA MET A 111 11.98 23.04 36.64
C MET A 111 11.03 23.49 37.76
N GLU A 112 11.35 23.15 39.01
CA GLU A 112 10.52 23.54 40.17
C GLU A 112 10.55 25.05 40.40
N HIS A 113 11.72 25.68 40.25
CA HIS A 113 11.93 27.12 40.45
C HIS A 113 12.93 27.71 39.44
N PRO A 114 12.54 27.87 38.16
CA PRO A 114 13.36 28.59 37.18
C PRO A 114 13.51 30.07 37.58
N SER A 115 14.66 30.68 37.34
CA SER A 115 14.83 32.12 37.62
C SER A 115 14.17 32.98 36.55
N ASP A 116 13.48 34.05 36.96
CA ASP A 116 12.80 34.97 36.04
C ASP A 116 13.76 35.61 35.03
N THR A 117 15.01 35.87 35.44
CA THR A 117 16.07 36.38 34.55
C THR A 117 16.46 35.37 33.47
N PHE A 118 16.55 34.08 33.81
CA PHE A 118 16.83 33.02 32.85
C PHE A 118 15.68 32.86 31.85
N LEU A 119 14.43 32.88 32.33
CA LEU A 119 13.25 32.77 31.48
C LEU A 119 13.12 33.96 30.53
N ALA A 120 13.34 35.19 31.00
CA ALA A 120 13.31 36.38 30.17
C ALA A 120 14.41 36.37 29.09
N GLN A 121 15.63 35.94 29.43
CA GLN A 121 16.71 35.79 28.44
C GLN A 121 16.39 34.71 27.40
N LEU A 122 15.84 33.57 27.84
CA LEU A 122 15.45 32.49 26.96
C LEU A 122 14.33 32.91 25.99
N GLU A 123 13.33 33.65 26.46
CA GLU A 123 12.29 34.24 25.60
C GLU A 123 12.86 35.21 24.57
N GLU A 124 13.76 36.11 25.01
CA GLU A 124 14.39 37.11 24.15
C GLU A 124 15.26 36.46 23.07
N ASP A 125 16.10 35.49 23.45
CA ASP A 125 16.97 34.75 22.54
C ASP A 125 16.15 33.93 21.55
N ALA A 126 15.11 33.22 22.01
CA ALA A 126 14.25 32.45 21.13
C ALA A 126 13.51 33.33 20.11
N ILE A 127 13.03 34.51 20.50
CA ILE A 127 12.40 35.44 19.54
C ILE A 127 13.40 36.02 18.56
N LYS A 128 14.60 36.41 19.00
CA LYS A 128 15.66 36.86 18.07
C LYS A 128 15.93 35.80 17.01
N LEU A 129 16.00 34.52 17.41
CA LEU A 129 16.19 33.42 16.48
C LEU A 129 15.01 33.25 15.51
N VAL A 130 13.78 33.40 16.00
CA VAL A 130 12.54 33.38 15.19
C VAL A 130 12.49 34.52 14.17
N LEU A 131 13.15 35.65 14.42
CA LEU A 131 13.18 36.80 13.50
C LEU A 131 14.30 36.73 12.46
N GLN A 132 15.40 36.01 12.74
CA GLN A 132 16.60 36.02 11.89
C GLN A 132 16.80 34.74 11.06
N HIS A 133 16.54 33.55 11.60
CA HIS A 133 16.99 32.28 10.98
C HIS A 133 15.96 31.52 10.13
N ASP A 134 16.39 30.39 9.57
CA ASP A 134 15.64 29.50 8.68
C ASP A 134 14.55 28.67 9.38
N ARG A 135 13.66 28.08 8.58
CA ARG A 135 12.45 27.36 9.04
C ARG A 135 12.66 26.31 10.14
N PRO A 136 13.69 25.44 10.11
CA PRO A 136 13.87 24.41 11.15
C PRO A 136 14.11 25.01 12.55
N ILE A 137 14.88 26.10 12.60
CA ILE A 137 15.16 26.83 13.85
C ILE A 137 13.90 27.53 14.31
N VAL A 138 13.23 28.26 13.41
CA VAL A 138 11.97 28.96 13.71
C VAL A 138 10.93 27.98 14.28
N SER A 139 10.78 26.79 13.67
CA SER A 139 9.85 25.77 14.15
C SER A 139 10.19 25.29 15.56
N SER A 140 11.46 25.00 15.83
CA SER A 140 11.90 24.46 17.12
C SER A 140 11.82 25.53 18.23
N CYS A 141 12.18 26.77 17.92
CA CYS A 141 12.06 27.90 18.85
C CYS A 141 10.60 28.27 19.14
N LEU A 142 9.70 28.24 18.16
CA LEU A 142 8.27 28.50 18.40
C LEU A 142 7.60 27.41 19.23
N SER A 143 7.96 26.13 19.02
CA SER A 143 7.48 25.03 19.88
C SER A 143 7.97 25.21 21.32
N CYS A 144 9.26 25.55 21.49
CA CYS A 144 9.85 25.87 22.79
C CYS A 144 9.17 27.05 23.49
N LEU A 145 8.99 28.18 22.79
CA LEU A 145 8.27 29.35 23.28
C LEU A 145 6.82 29.00 23.65
N GLY A 146 6.14 28.20 22.83
CA GLY A 146 4.80 27.71 23.12
C GLY A 146 4.73 26.93 24.43
N SER A 147 5.67 26.01 24.66
CA SER A 147 5.74 25.21 25.89
C SER A 147 6.06 26.08 27.12
N ILE A 148 7.03 27.00 27.02
CA ILE A 148 7.48 27.85 28.12
C ILE A 148 6.41 28.86 28.52
N ILE A 149 5.82 29.56 27.54
CA ILE A 149 4.87 30.65 27.79
C ILE A 149 3.53 30.10 28.30
N ASN A 150 3.04 29.00 27.72
CA ASN A 150 1.77 28.41 28.15
C ASN A 150 1.85 27.75 29.54
N LYS A 151 3.03 27.28 29.97
CA LYS A 151 3.17 26.49 31.22
C LYS A 151 3.87 27.21 32.37
N VAL A 152 4.73 28.20 32.09
CA VAL A 152 5.63 28.80 33.10
C VAL A 152 5.48 30.31 33.17
N THR A 153 5.74 31.04 32.07
CA THR A 153 5.91 32.50 32.14
C THR A 153 4.63 33.29 31.97
N HIS A 154 3.63 32.77 31.24
CA HIS A 154 2.38 33.43 30.90
C HIS A 154 2.55 34.85 30.29
N ASN A 155 3.71 35.12 29.67
CA ASN A 155 4.01 36.39 29.00
C ASN A 155 3.38 36.46 27.59
N TYR A 156 2.06 36.37 27.52
CA TYR A 156 1.33 36.34 26.24
C TYR A 156 1.43 37.64 25.43
N LYS A 157 1.81 38.77 26.07
CA LYS A 157 1.98 40.06 25.38
C LYS A 157 3.06 39.98 24.30
N LEU A 158 4.17 39.32 24.60
CA LEU A 158 5.28 39.12 23.66
C LEU A 158 4.82 38.41 22.38
N ILE A 159 3.97 37.39 22.54
CA ILE A 159 3.40 36.62 21.43
C ILE A 159 2.39 37.46 20.64
N ARG A 160 1.53 38.24 21.31
CA ARG A 160 0.60 39.16 20.65
C ARG A 160 1.33 40.18 19.78
N ASP A 161 2.40 40.78 20.28
CA ASP A 161 3.17 41.79 19.54
C ASP A 161 3.87 41.17 18.32
N CYS A 162 4.41 39.95 18.48
CA CYS A 162 4.97 39.19 17.37
C CYS A 162 3.90 38.84 16.32
N PHE A 163 2.73 38.37 16.76
CA PHE A 163 1.60 38.03 15.89
C PHE A 163 1.12 39.25 15.11
N LYS A 164 0.81 40.37 15.78
CA LYS A 164 0.35 41.63 15.15
C LYS A 164 1.31 42.08 14.07
N LYS A 165 2.62 42.11 14.37
CA LYS A 165 3.65 42.52 13.40
C LYS A 165 3.60 41.70 12.12
N TYR A 166 3.58 40.37 12.22
CA TYR A 166 3.59 39.50 11.04
C TYR A 166 2.23 39.43 10.33
N TYR A 167 1.13 39.53 11.06
CA TYR A 167 -0.21 39.55 10.49
C TYR A 167 -0.46 40.85 9.71
N GLU A 168 -0.02 42.01 10.21
CA GLU A 168 -0.06 43.27 9.45
C GLU A 168 0.72 43.20 8.13
N TYR A 169 1.85 42.49 8.10
CA TYR A 169 2.58 42.25 6.85
C TYR A 169 1.77 41.39 5.87
N LEU A 170 1.04 40.37 6.35
CA LEU A 170 0.16 39.56 5.50
C LEU A 170 -0.99 40.39 4.93
N ILE A 171 -1.63 41.25 5.75
CA ILE A 171 -2.70 42.15 5.28
C ILE A 171 -2.16 43.12 4.22
N LYS A 172 -1.00 43.76 4.48
CA LYS A 172 -0.36 44.65 3.49
C LYS A 172 -0.08 43.93 2.18
N TYR A 173 0.39 42.68 2.25
CA TYR A 173 0.64 41.85 1.07
C TYR A 173 -0.66 41.47 0.34
N LYS A 174 -1.75 41.18 1.07
CA LYS A 174 -3.09 40.97 0.51
C LYS A 174 -3.57 42.20 -0.25
N THR A 175 -3.43 43.41 0.31
CA THR A 175 -3.79 44.65 -0.37
C THR A 175 -2.98 44.88 -1.64
N TRP A 176 -1.68 44.57 -1.64
CA TRP A 176 -0.85 44.66 -2.86
C TRP A 176 -1.27 43.67 -3.95
N LEU A 177 -1.75 42.49 -3.55
CA LEU A 177 -2.31 41.47 -4.45
C LEU A 177 -3.67 41.89 -5.03
N GLU A 178 -4.53 42.55 -4.26
CA GLU A 178 -5.84 43.02 -4.74
C GLU A 178 -5.72 44.19 -5.73
N VAL A 179 -4.65 44.99 -5.62
CA VAL A 179 -4.37 46.14 -6.47
C VAL A 179 -3.47 45.77 -7.67
N ASP A 180 -3.13 44.48 -7.85
CA ASP A 180 -2.28 43.95 -8.93
C ASP A 180 -0.93 44.69 -9.09
N TYR A 181 -0.27 45.03 -7.97
CA TYR A 181 1.03 45.71 -8.01
C TYR A 181 2.19 44.73 -8.27
N ILE A 182 2.32 44.27 -9.52
CA ILE A 182 3.21 43.18 -9.97
C ILE A 182 4.69 43.43 -9.63
N GLU A 183 5.18 44.68 -9.69
CA GLU A 183 6.59 45.00 -9.39
C GLU A 183 6.97 44.72 -7.92
N MET A 184 6.07 45.03 -6.98
CA MET A 184 6.31 44.79 -5.53
C MET A 184 6.19 43.31 -5.18
N LEU A 185 5.36 42.56 -5.91
CA LEU A 185 5.18 41.12 -5.71
C LEU A 185 6.37 40.28 -6.17
N ASN A 186 7.08 40.74 -7.20
CA ASN A 186 8.23 40.03 -7.75
C ASN A 186 9.54 40.31 -7.00
N GLU A 187 9.56 41.23 -6.03
CA GLU A 187 10.71 41.44 -5.17
C GLU A 187 11.00 40.21 -4.28
N ASN A 188 12.11 39.53 -4.56
CA ASN A 188 12.54 38.33 -3.82
C ASN A 188 12.62 38.53 -2.30
N LYS A 189 13.00 39.73 -1.84
CA LYS A 189 13.06 40.08 -0.41
C LYS A 189 11.68 40.09 0.23
N ARG A 190 10.67 40.66 -0.44
CA ARG A 190 9.29 40.71 0.07
C ARG A 190 8.64 39.33 0.05
N ARG A 191 8.85 38.55 -1.02
CA ARG A 191 8.43 37.14 -1.06
C ARG A 191 9.06 36.30 0.07
N ALA A 192 10.32 36.54 0.42
CA ALA A 192 10.95 35.87 1.56
C ALA A 192 10.30 36.25 2.89
N ILE A 193 10.04 37.55 3.10
CA ILE A 193 9.35 38.06 4.31
C ILE A 193 7.91 37.52 4.37
N PHE A 194 7.19 37.49 3.26
CA PHE A 194 5.84 36.93 3.15
C PHE A 194 5.82 35.44 3.51
N ARG A 195 6.72 34.64 2.92
CA ARG A 195 6.87 33.21 3.26
C ARG A 195 7.18 32.99 4.74
N ARG A 196 7.99 33.88 5.34
CA ARG A 196 8.28 33.86 6.78
C ARG A 196 7.05 34.22 7.60
N ALA A 197 6.32 35.26 7.22
CA ALA A 197 5.11 35.72 7.91
C ALA A 197 4.03 34.63 7.90
N LEU A 198 3.77 33.98 6.76
CA LEU A 198 2.84 32.85 6.67
C LEU A 198 3.23 31.72 7.62
N PHE A 199 4.50 31.35 7.62
CA PHE A 199 5.00 30.27 8.46
C PHE A 199 4.90 30.59 9.96
N ILE A 200 5.31 31.79 10.38
CA ILE A 200 5.24 32.22 11.78
C ILE A 200 3.79 32.31 12.24
N VAL A 201 2.91 32.95 11.47
CA VAL A 201 1.49 33.08 11.82
C VAL A 201 0.84 31.70 11.94
N GLY A 202 1.07 30.79 10.99
CA GLY A 202 0.53 29.43 11.06
C GLY A 202 1.04 28.64 12.28
N MET A 203 2.33 28.78 12.63
CA MET A 203 2.92 28.14 13.81
C MET A 203 2.44 28.74 15.14
N LEU A 204 2.20 30.06 15.19
CA LEU A 204 1.64 30.70 16.39
C LEU A 204 0.23 30.20 16.67
N LEU A 205 -0.64 30.12 15.65
CA LEU A 205 -1.98 29.56 15.79
C LEU A 205 -1.98 28.04 16.10
N ARG A 206 -0.90 27.32 15.76
CA ARG A 206 -0.73 25.91 16.16
C ARG A 206 -0.46 25.77 17.66
N HIS A 207 0.48 26.56 18.19
CA HIS A 207 0.99 26.38 19.56
C HIS A 207 0.21 27.17 20.62
N PHE A 208 -0.38 28.31 20.26
CA PHE A 208 -1.13 29.18 21.17
C PHE A 208 -2.62 29.15 20.87
N ASP A 209 -3.44 29.14 21.91
CA ASP A 209 -4.89 29.19 21.74
C ASP A 209 -5.39 30.63 21.70
N PHE A 210 -5.70 31.12 20.50
CA PHE A 210 -6.30 32.44 20.33
C PHE A 210 -7.81 32.46 20.61
N LYS A 211 -8.39 31.39 21.19
CA LYS A 211 -9.70 31.42 21.84
C LYS A 211 -9.60 31.84 23.32
N ASP A 212 -8.43 31.68 23.95
CA ASP A 212 -8.25 32.01 25.36
C ASP A 212 -8.14 33.53 25.59
N PRO A 213 -8.92 34.11 26.52
CA PRO A 213 -8.93 35.55 26.77
C PRO A 213 -7.55 36.11 27.15
N GLU A 214 -6.73 35.34 27.86
CA GLU A 214 -5.38 35.73 28.30
C GLU A 214 -4.40 35.86 27.13
N VAL A 215 -4.57 35.03 26.11
CA VAL A 215 -3.76 35.02 24.89
C VAL A 215 -4.23 36.13 23.96
N LEU A 216 -5.55 36.28 23.79
CA LEU A 216 -6.18 37.32 22.96
C LEU A 216 -5.83 38.74 23.41
N GLY A 217 -5.95 39.05 24.70
CA GLY A 217 -5.77 40.41 25.22
C GLY A 217 -6.59 41.43 24.42
N ASP A 218 -5.91 42.33 23.70
CA ASP A 218 -6.53 43.39 22.89
C ASP A 218 -6.89 42.96 21.45
N LEU A 219 -6.70 41.68 21.08
CA LEU A 219 -7.00 41.18 19.74
C LEU A 219 -8.49 40.85 19.57
N SER A 220 -8.97 40.89 18.33
CA SER A 220 -10.34 40.52 17.98
C SER A 220 -10.64 39.07 18.40
N PRO A 221 -11.80 38.76 18.99
CA PRO A 221 -12.17 37.38 19.32
C PRO A 221 -12.28 36.48 18.07
N CYS A 222 -12.41 37.07 16.88
CA CYS A 222 -12.45 36.35 15.60
C CYS A 222 -11.09 36.23 14.91
N THR A 223 -9.97 36.51 15.60
CA THR A 223 -8.63 36.51 15.00
C THR A 223 -8.31 35.22 14.23
N LYS A 224 -8.75 34.05 14.74
CA LYS A 224 -8.52 32.75 14.08
C LYS A 224 -9.19 32.69 12.70
N ASP A 225 -10.41 33.21 12.59
CA ASP A 225 -11.24 33.13 11.39
C ASP A 225 -10.76 34.16 10.36
N GLU A 226 -10.40 35.38 10.81
CA GLU A 226 -9.81 36.43 9.96
C GLU A 226 -8.49 35.98 9.31
N VAL A 227 -7.63 35.30 10.08
CA VAL A 227 -6.37 34.73 9.57
C VAL A 227 -6.66 33.65 8.53
N TYR A 228 -7.60 32.75 8.83
CA TYR A 228 -7.96 31.66 7.92
C TYR A 228 -8.56 32.19 6.61
N GLU A 229 -9.47 33.16 6.65
CA GLU A 229 -10.02 33.81 5.44
C GLU A 229 -8.92 34.48 4.61
N THR A 230 -7.95 35.13 5.27
CA THR A 230 -6.79 35.72 4.61
C THR A 230 -5.91 34.66 3.94
N MET A 231 -5.70 33.51 4.59
CA MET A 231 -4.96 32.41 3.97
C MET A 231 -5.74 31.76 2.82
N MET A 232 -7.05 31.62 2.93
CA MET A 232 -7.88 31.08 1.85
C MET A 232 -7.85 31.99 0.62
N PHE A 233 -7.82 33.31 0.80
CA PHE A 233 -7.61 34.26 -0.28
C PHE A 233 -6.29 34.01 -1.04
N PHE A 234 -5.20 33.70 -0.33
CA PHE A 234 -3.92 33.39 -0.96
C PHE A 234 -3.92 32.04 -1.68
N LEU A 235 -4.68 31.05 -1.21
CA LEU A 235 -4.84 29.76 -1.90
C LEU A 235 -5.58 29.90 -3.23
N GLN A 236 -6.50 30.85 -3.36
CA GLN A 236 -7.28 31.07 -4.58
C GLN A 236 -6.48 31.74 -5.71
N ARG A 237 -5.24 32.16 -5.46
CA ARG A 237 -4.39 32.86 -6.46
C ARG A 237 -3.55 31.86 -7.26
N ASP A 238 -3.32 32.16 -8.53
CA ASP A 238 -2.57 31.31 -9.48
C ASP A 238 -1.04 31.42 -9.34
N ASP A 239 -0.52 31.41 -8.11
CA ASP A 239 0.93 31.33 -7.84
C ASP A 239 1.22 30.10 -6.97
N ILE A 240 1.88 29.10 -7.57
CA ILE A 240 2.19 27.81 -6.93
C ILE A 240 3.05 27.99 -5.67
N ASP A 241 3.96 28.97 -5.63
CA ASP A 241 4.79 29.17 -4.45
C ASP A 241 4.00 29.80 -3.30
N ILE A 242 3.13 30.77 -3.60
CA ILE A 242 2.20 31.34 -2.60
C ILE A 242 1.26 30.25 -2.09
N GLN A 243 0.65 29.48 -2.98
CA GLN A 243 -0.25 28.38 -2.63
C GLN A 243 0.46 27.34 -1.75
N ALA A 244 1.67 26.89 -2.12
CA ALA A 244 2.42 25.90 -1.36
C ALA A 244 2.72 26.34 0.08
N ASN A 245 3.16 27.58 0.24
CA ASN A 245 3.55 28.10 1.56
C ASN A 245 2.34 28.44 2.41
N THR A 246 1.25 28.89 1.79
CA THR A 246 -0.03 29.10 2.45
C THR A 246 -0.63 27.77 2.91
N LEU A 247 -0.58 26.74 2.07
CA LEU A 247 -1.07 25.40 2.39
C LEU A 247 -0.32 24.77 3.57
N LYS A 248 1.01 24.97 3.65
CA LYS A 248 1.83 24.61 4.83
C LYS A 248 1.34 25.29 6.11
N ALA A 249 1.04 26.58 6.01
CA ALA A 249 0.59 27.37 7.14
C ALA A 249 -0.81 26.94 7.59
N ILE A 250 -1.75 26.75 6.66
CA ILE A 250 -3.09 26.21 6.93
C ILE A 250 -2.98 24.83 7.58
N GLY A 251 -2.14 23.94 7.06
CA GLY A 251 -1.90 22.63 7.68
C GLY A 251 -1.48 22.74 9.13
N SER A 252 -0.60 23.69 9.45
CA SER A 252 -0.16 23.95 10.84
C SER A 252 -1.31 24.47 11.72
N ILE A 253 -2.19 25.33 11.20
CA ILE A 253 -3.38 25.84 11.89
C ILE A 253 -4.37 24.69 12.16
N CYS A 254 -4.61 23.85 11.15
CA CYS A 254 -5.55 22.73 11.22
C CYS A 254 -5.17 21.68 12.27
N ILE A 255 -3.90 21.59 12.67
CA ILE A 255 -3.47 20.68 13.75
C ILE A 255 -4.20 20.98 15.06
N ARG A 256 -4.38 22.27 15.41
CA ARG A 256 -5.15 22.68 16.59
C ARG A 256 -6.62 22.89 16.27
N HIS A 257 -6.90 23.54 15.15
CA HIS A 257 -8.25 23.91 14.73
C HIS A 257 -8.73 23.02 13.58
N TYR A 258 -9.00 21.75 13.88
CA TYR A 258 -9.46 20.77 12.89
C TYR A 258 -10.80 21.16 12.24
N GLU A 259 -11.58 22.04 12.89
CA GLU A 259 -12.84 22.61 12.40
C GLU A 259 -12.71 23.09 10.94
N PHE A 260 -11.59 23.73 10.59
CA PHE A 260 -11.34 24.24 9.24
C PHE A 260 -11.19 23.12 8.19
N MET A 261 -10.74 21.92 8.57
CA MET A 261 -10.69 20.76 7.67
C MET A 261 -12.08 20.18 7.39
N LEU A 262 -13.09 20.52 8.19
CA LEU A 262 -14.49 20.11 7.95
C LEU A 262 -15.23 21.12 7.09
N GLU A 263 -14.73 22.35 6.99
CA GLU A 263 -15.36 23.40 6.19
C GLU A 263 -15.28 23.13 4.69
N ASN A 264 -16.34 23.54 3.98
CA ASN A 264 -16.50 23.24 2.57
C ASN A 264 -15.41 23.87 1.69
N GLN A 265 -14.90 25.06 2.05
CA GLN A 265 -13.90 25.76 1.25
C GLN A 265 -12.57 24.99 1.15
N LEU A 266 -12.01 24.61 2.30
CA LEU A 266 -10.76 23.84 2.35
C LEU A 266 -10.97 22.41 1.85
N LYS A 267 -12.10 21.80 2.20
CA LYS A 267 -12.48 20.47 1.72
C LYS A 267 -12.50 20.38 0.20
N MET A 268 -13.21 21.29 -0.47
CA MET A 268 -13.27 21.33 -1.93
C MET A 268 -11.89 21.58 -2.55
N PHE A 269 -11.05 22.41 -1.92
CA PHE A 269 -9.68 22.61 -2.36
C PHE A 269 -8.86 21.33 -2.26
N TYR A 270 -8.91 20.61 -1.12
CA TYR A 270 -8.17 19.36 -0.92
C TYR A 270 -8.60 18.27 -1.92
N HIS A 271 -9.91 18.08 -2.11
CA HIS A 271 -10.43 17.15 -3.12
C HIS A 271 -9.97 17.52 -4.53
N LYS A 272 -10.04 18.81 -4.92
CA LYS A 272 -9.59 19.26 -6.23
C LYS A 272 -8.10 18.96 -6.43
N GLN A 273 -7.24 19.26 -5.45
CA GLN A 273 -5.80 19.03 -5.58
C GLN A 273 -5.45 17.54 -5.66
N LEU A 274 -6.12 16.68 -4.89
CA LEU A 274 -5.84 15.24 -4.90
C LEU A 274 -6.35 14.55 -6.17
N THR A 275 -7.57 14.88 -6.62
CA THR A 275 -8.24 14.20 -7.75
C THR A 275 -7.83 14.73 -9.12
N SER A 276 -7.54 16.03 -9.26
CA SER A 276 -7.21 16.62 -10.56
C SER A 276 -5.88 16.09 -11.10
N GLU A 277 -5.84 15.74 -12.39
CA GLU A 277 -4.59 15.34 -13.07
C GLU A 277 -3.63 16.53 -13.25
N ASP A 278 -4.19 17.72 -13.55
CA ASP A 278 -3.43 18.97 -13.74
C ASP A 278 -2.91 19.61 -12.44
N ALA A 279 -3.25 19.05 -11.27
CA ALA A 279 -2.83 19.63 -10.01
C ALA A 279 -1.30 19.48 -9.81
N PRO A 280 -0.59 20.55 -9.41
CA PRO A 280 0.86 20.49 -9.24
C PRO A 280 1.27 19.42 -8.22
N LEU A 281 2.31 18.64 -8.56
CA LEU A 281 2.86 17.59 -7.69
C LEU A 281 3.10 18.08 -6.26
N ARG A 282 3.68 19.28 -6.13
CA ARG A 282 3.97 19.93 -4.85
C ARG A 282 2.71 20.16 -4.00
N MET A 283 1.56 20.44 -4.61
CA MET A 283 0.30 20.65 -3.88
C MET A 283 -0.25 19.32 -3.35
N LYS A 284 -0.25 18.27 -4.18
CA LYS A 284 -0.69 16.92 -3.78
C LYS A 284 0.07 16.42 -2.56
N ILE A 285 1.39 16.51 -2.61
CA ILE A 285 2.27 16.12 -1.51
C ILE A 285 1.92 16.93 -0.26
N GLU A 286 1.76 18.24 -0.39
CA GLU A 286 1.51 19.10 0.77
C GLU A 286 0.16 18.84 1.44
N VAL A 287 -0.90 18.59 0.67
CA VAL A 287 -2.21 18.19 1.25
C VAL A 287 -2.06 16.91 2.06
N LEU A 288 -1.38 15.89 1.53
CA LEU A 288 -1.17 14.63 2.22
C LEU A 288 -0.29 14.79 3.48
N VAL A 289 0.76 15.62 3.41
CA VAL A 289 1.63 15.95 4.57
C VAL A 289 0.85 16.69 5.66
N ASN A 290 -0.07 17.58 5.31
CA ASN A 290 -0.91 18.26 6.28
C ASN A 290 -1.79 17.26 7.06
N ILE A 291 -2.43 16.32 6.35
CA ILE A 291 -3.23 15.25 6.97
C ILE A 291 -2.35 14.33 7.82
N GLU A 292 -1.16 13.97 7.34
CA GLU A 292 -0.16 13.20 8.10
C GLU A 292 0.21 13.89 9.42
N ASN A 293 0.57 15.17 9.35
CA ASN A 293 0.98 15.94 10.54
C ASN A 293 -0.15 16.06 11.56
N TYR A 294 -1.40 16.27 11.11
CA TYR A 294 -2.57 16.27 11.98
C TYR A 294 -2.73 14.94 12.71
N LEU A 295 -2.68 13.82 11.98
CA LEU A 295 -2.81 12.48 12.58
C LEU A 295 -1.69 12.13 13.56
N VAL A 296 -0.45 12.52 13.27
CA VAL A 296 0.69 12.31 14.17
C VAL A 296 0.50 13.09 15.46
N GLU A 297 0.10 14.36 15.37
CA GLU A 297 -0.08 15.21 16.55
C GLU A 297 -1.26 14.75 17.40
N GLU A 298 -2.39 14.38 16.78
CA GLU A 298 -3.56 13.91 17.52
C GLU A 298 -3.27 12.59 18.26
N ASN A 299 -2.50 11.69 17.65
CA ASN A 299 -2.04 10.49 18.32
C ASN A 299 -1.13 10.80 19.52
N ASN A 300 -0.19 11.76 19.37
CA ASN A 300 0.66 12.19 20.48
C ASN A 300 -0.17 12.81 21.62
N ARG A 301 -1.17 13.64 21.28
CA ARG A 301 -2.09 14.26 22.24
C ARG A 301 -2.91 13.21 22.97
N MET A 302 -3.45 12.22 22.26
CA MET A 302 -4.18 11.10 22.85
C MET A 302 -3.30 10.31 23.85
N ILE A 303 -2.05 10.03 23.50
CA ILE A 303 -1.10 9.35 24.39
C ILE A 303 -0.84 10.19 25.65
N GLN A 304 -0.66 11.50 25.52
CA GLN A 304 -0.45 12.40 26.66
C GLN A 304 -1.68 12.45 27.57
N GLN A 305 -2.87 12.54 27.00
CA GLN A 305 -4.12 12.53 27.75
C GLN A 305 -4.33 11.21 28.51
N ASP A 306 -3.99 10.05 27.91
CA ASP A 306 -4.04 8.75 28.62
C ASP A 306 -3.04 8.69 29.80
N LEU A 307 -1.86 9.29 29.66
CA LEU A 307 -0.88 9.39 30.76
C LEU A 307 -1.38 10.30 31.90
N GLU A 308 -2.04 11.41 31.58
CA GLU A 308 -2.63 12.32 32.57
C GLU A 308 -3.89 11.75 33.21
N TRP A 309 -4.73 11.05 32.43
CA TRP A 309 -5.93 10.38 32.93
C TRP A 309 -5.59 9.37 34.01
N LYS A 310 -4.48 8.63 33.88
CA LYS A 310 -3.99 7.74 34.95
C LYS A 310 -3.80 8.46 36.30
N LYS A 311 -3.52 9.77 36.29
CA LYS A 311 -3.41 10.60 37.50
C LYS A 311 -4.75 11.18 37.95
N ARG A 312 -5.61 11.60 37.01
CA ARG A 312 -6.92 12.25 37.28
C ARG A 312 -8.14 11.32 37.31
N SER A 313 -7.96 10.02 37.06
CA SER A 313 -9.04 9.02 36.93
C SER A 313 -9.98 8.90 38.14
N LYS A 314 -9.57 9.40 39.31
CA LYS A 314 -10.39 9.38 40.54
C LYS A 314 -11.35 10.57 40.64
N ASP A 315 -11.09 11.64 39.88
CA ASP A 315 -11.81 12.92 39.97
C ASP A 315 -12.80 13.13 38.80
N GLU A 316 -12.72 12.28 37.76
CA GLU A 316 -13.59 12.38 36.58
C GLU A 316 -14.88 11.56 36.70
N ASN A 317 -15.98 12.15 36.21
CA ASN A 317 -17.30 11.55 36.23
C ASN A 317 -17.43 10.49 35.12
N LEU A 318 -17.61 9.21 35.49
CA LEU A 318 -17.69 8.08 34.53
C LEU A 318 -18.77 8.26 33.43
N LYS A 319 -19.78 9.12 33.66
CA LYS A 319 -20.86 9.37 32.69
C LYS A 319 -20.49 10.37 31.59
N GLU A 320 -19.44 11.16 31.78
CA GLU A 320 -19.00 12.21 30.84
C GLU A 320 -17.72 11.85 30.08
N MET A 321 -17.32 10.57 30.10
CA MET A 321 -16.22 10.05 29.28
C MET A 321 -16.64 9.99 27.79
N GLY A 322 -16.96 11.16 27.22
CA GLY A 322 -17.20 11.39 25.81
C GLY A 322 -15.88 11.64 25.13
N ASP A 323 -15.39 10.63 24.42
CA ASP A 323 -14.18 10.72 23.62
C ASP A 323 -14.46 11.49 22.31
N VAL A 324 -14.77 12.78 22.46
CA VAL A 324 -15.12 13.67 21.33
C VAL A 324 -13.91 13.83 20.42
N SER A 325 -12.69 13.95 20.97
CA SER A 325 -11.45 14.14 20.20
C SER A 325 -11.15 12.98 19.25
N SER A 326 -11.24 11.71 19.70
CA SER A 326 -10.97 10.57 18.81
C SER A 326 -12.03 10.42 17.71
N GLY A 327 -13.29 10.73 18.03
CA GLY A 327 -14.39 10.76 17.05
C GLY A 327 -14.18 11.79 15.95
N MET A 328 -13.60 12.95 16.27
CA MET A 328 -13.35 14.00 15.28
C MET A 328 -12.22 13.64 14.30
N ALA A 329 -11.13 13.03 14.78
CA ALA A 329 -10.06 12.56 13.90
C ALA A 329 -10.56 11.51 12.89
N SER A 330 -11.42 10.59 13.35
CA SER A 330 -12.10 9.63 12.49
C SER A 330 -12.97 10.33 11.43
N THR A 331 -13.74 11.34 11.83
CA THR A 331 -14.60 12.10 10.92
C THR A 331 -13.80 12.80 9.82
N VAL A 332 -12.70 13.47 10.18
CA VAL A 332 -11.80 14.13 9.22
C VAL A 332 -11.27 13.13 8.19
N ILE A 333 -10.77 11.97 8.63
CA ILE A 333 -10.21 10.98 7.70
C ILE A 333 -11.28 10.38 6.80
N GLN A 334 -12.46 10.08 7.30
CA GLN A 334 -13.54 9.53 6.48
C GLN A 334 -13.95 10.47 5.34
N LEU A 335 -13.78 11.80 5.50
CA LEU A 335 -14.05 12.77 4.45
C LEU A 335 -13.05 12.72 3.29
N TYR A 336 -11.78 12.40 3.56
CA TYR A 336 -10.69 12.44 2.57
C TYR A 336 -10.16 11.07 2.15
N LEU A 337 -10.62 10.00 2.80
CA LEU A 337 -10.05 8.65 2.66
C LEU A 337 -10.04 8.16 1.22
N LYS A 338 -11.10 8.40 0.47
CA LYS A 338 -11.23 7.92 -0.91
C LYS A 338 -10.15 8.53 -1.81
N GLU A 339 -9.92 9.83 -1.68
CA GLU A 339 -8.95 10.59 -2.46
C GLU A 339 -7.51 10.26 -2.04
N ILE A 340 -7.28 10.07 -0.74
CA ILE A 340 -5.99 9.58 -0.22
C ILE A 340 -5.68 8.19 -0.82
N MET A 341 -6.65 7.29 -0.86
CA MET A 341 -6.49 5.96 -1.45
C MET A 341 -6.30 6.00 -2.97
N GLN A 342 -6.97 6.92 -3.68
CA GLN A 342 -6.76 7.12 -5.11
C GLN A 342 -5.38 7.71 -5.44
N SER A 343 -4.80 8.50 -4.53
CA SER A 343 -3.46 9.10 -4.70
C SER A 343 -2.34 8.06 -4.86
N TYR A 344 -2.59 6.78 -4.56
CA TYR A 344 -1.63 5.71 -4.85
C TYR A 344 -1.54 5.32 -6.31
N LEU A 345 -2.59 5.54 -7.09
CA LEU A 345 -2.59 5.28 -8.52
C LEU A 345 -1.89 6.43 -9.29
N TYR A 346 -1.04 7.20 -8.62
CA TYR A 346 -0.30 8.30 -9.21
C TYR A 346 1.12 7.87 -9.61
N HIS A 347 1.63 8.40 -10.73
CA HIS A 347 2.92 8.01 -11.28
C HIS A 347 4.10 8.37 -10.37
N ASP A 348 4.03 9.49 -9.64
CA ASP A 348 5.12 9.95 -8.79
C ASP A 348 5.28 9.18 -7.47
N MET A 349 6.51 8.74 -7.19
CA MET A 349 6.86 7.98 -5.98
C MET A 349 6.59 8.74 -4.69
N GLN A 350 6.86 10.05 -4.64
CA GLN A 350 6.73 10.83 -3.41
C GLN A 350 5.27 10.90 -2.97
N VAL A 351 4.33 11.07 -3.91
CA VAL A 351 2.88 11.05 -3.60
C VAL A 351 2.48 9.71 -3.01
N ARG A 352 2.89 8.60 -3.63
CA ARG A 352 2.60 7.24 -3.11
C ARG A 352 3.20 7.02 -1.73
N GLN A 353 4.42 7.50 -1.49
CA GLN A 353 5.08 7.37 -0.19
C GLN A 353 4.37 8.14 0.92
N VAL A 354 3.94 9.39 0.68
CA VAL A 354 3.22 10.17 1.69
C VAL A 354 1.84 9.57 1.95
N ALA A 355 1.12 9.17 0.89
CA ALA A 355 -0.15 8.47 1.04
C ALA A 355 0.00 7.20 1.90
N LEU A 356 1.11 6.46 1.74
CA LEU A 356 1.47 5.30 2.57
C LEU A 356 1.59 5.63 4.05
N ARG A 357 2.27 6.72 4.38
CA ARG A 357 2.41 7.13 5.78
C ARG A 357 1.06 7.50 6.39
N VAL A 358 0.21 8.21 5.64
CA VAL A 358 -1.16 8.54 6.10
C VAL A 358 -1.96 7.26 6.35
N MET A 359 -1.96 6.31 5.40
CA MET A 359 -2.72 5.06 5.57
C MET A 359 -2.20 4.18 6.71
N GLN A 360 -0.88 4.15 6.94
CA GLN A 360 -0.28 3.47 8.11
C GLN A 360 -0.81 4.06 9.41
N LEU A 361 -0.82 5.39 9.55
CA LEU A 361 -1.34 6.06 10.74
C LEU A 361 -2.83 5.76 10.94
N VAL A 362 -3.63 5.79 9.88
CA VAL A 362 -5.08 5.47 9.94
C VAL A 362 -5.32 4.04 10.43
N LEU A 363 -4.53 3.07 9.96
CA LEU A 363 -4.62 1.66 10.37
C LEU A 363 -4.11 1.42 11.78
N GLU A 364 -2.99 2.04 12.17
CA GLU A 364 -2.39 1.90 13.49
C GLU A 364 -3.26 2.51 14.58
N GLN A 365 -3.92 3.63 14.28
CA GLN A 365 -4.85 4.31 15.19
C GLN A 365 -6.26 3.69 15.17
N GLY A 366 -6.59 2.86 14.18
CA GLY A 366 -7.90 2.21 14.07
C GLY A 366 -9.06 3.16 13.73
N LEU A 367 -8.78 4.27 13.04
CA LEU A 367 -9.78 5.30 12.70
C LEU A 367 -10.80 4.82 11.67
N VAL A 368 -10.43 3.84 10.83
CA VAL A 368 -11.27 3.31 9.76
C VAL A 368 -11.22 1.79 9.75
N HIS A 369 -12.33 1.17 9.37
CA HIS A 369 -12.39 -0.29 9.21
C HIS A 369 -11.44 -0.77 8.09
N PRO A 370 -10.52 -1.72 8.36
CA PRO A 370 -9.42 -2.08 7.45
C PRO A 370 -9.88 -2.66 6.11
N VAL A 371 -11.09 -3.22 6.02
CA VAL A 371 -11.65 -3.82 4.78
C VAL A 371 -11.68 -2.84 3.60
N HIS A 372 -11.84 -1.54 3.84
CA HIS A 372 -11.82 -0.55 2.74
C HIS A 372 -10.41 -0.29 2.22
N ILE A 373 -9.40 -0.51 3.06
CA ILE A 373 -7.99 -0.17 2.82
C ILE A 373 -7.23 -1.36 2.18
N VAL A 374 -7.63 -2.59 2.52
CA VAL A 374 -7.03 -3.84 2.02
C VAL A 374 -6.80 -3.86 0.50
N PRO A 375 -7.77 -3.52 -0.37
CA PRO A 375 -7.53 -3.52 -1.82
C PRO A 375 -6.35 -2.65 -2.26
N TYR A 376 -6.21 -1.47 -1.66
CA TYR A 376 -5.12 -0.54 -1.97
C TYR A 376 -3.79 -1.05 -1.43
N LEU A 377 -3.76 -1.66 -0.24
CA LEU A 377 -2.53 -2.28 0.28
C LEU A 377 -2.05 -3.45 -0.59
N ILE A 378 -2.97 -4.26 -1.12
CA ILE A 378 -2.64 -5.31 -2.10
C ILE A 378 -2.02 -4.68 -3.34
N CYS A 379 -2.62 -3.62 -3.87
CA CYS A 379 -2.05 -2.88 -4.99
C CYS A 379 -0.63 -2.37 -4.68
N MET A 380 -0.41 -1.75 -3.52
CA MET A 380 0.91 -1.25 -3.08
C MET A 380 1.97 -2.33 -2.91
N SER A 381 1.60 -3.57 -2.59
CA SER A 381 2.55 -4.68 -2.52
C SER A 381 3.26 -4.94 -3.87
N THR A 382 2.66 -4.48 -4.98
CA THR A 382 3.19 -4.66 -6.33
C THR A 382 4.07 -3.50 -6.82
N ASP A 383 4.30 -2.47 -6.00
CA ASP A 383 5.10 -1.30 -6.36
C ASP A 383 6.54 -1.69 -6.81
N ILE A 384 7.16 -0.86 -7.63
CA ILE A 384 8.57 -1.00 -8.03
C ILE A 384 9.46 -0.75 -6.82
N GLU A 385 9.08 0.19 -5.97
CA GLU A 385 9.87 0.59 -4.83
C GLU A 385 9.74 -0.37 -3.65
N LYS A 386 10.89 -0.90 -3.21
CA LYS A 386 10.98 -1.86 -2.10
C LYS A 386 10.48 -1.26 -0.79
N VAL A 387 10.70 0.02 -0.54
CA VAL A 387 10.28 0.66 0.72
C VAL A 387 8.75 0.68 0.84
N ILE A 388 8.05 0.96 -0.26
CA ILE A 388 6.59 1.01 -0.31
C ILE A 388 6.02 -0.40 -0.22
N SER A 389 6.47 -1.31 -1.08
CA SER A 389 5.98 -2.69 -1.14
C SER A 389 6.18 -3.46 0.17
N HIS A 390 7.38 -3.44 0.76
CA HIS A 390 7.63 -4.16 2.03
C HIS A 390 6.81 -3.60 3.19
N SER A 391 6.53 -2.29 3.20
CA SER A 391 5.71 -1.72 4.26
C SER A 391 4.23 -2.08 4.08
N ALA A 392 3.72 -2.07 2.84
CA ALA A 392 2.37 -2.57 2.54
C ALA A 392 2.23 -4.05 2.91
N ASP A 393 3.23 -4.87 2.59
CA ASP A 393 3.31 -6.29 2.95
C ASP A 393 3.26 -6.53 4.45
N LYS A 394 3.96 -5.70 5.23
CA LYS A 394 3.91 -5.72 6.69
C LYS A 394 2.50 -5.41 7.19
N GLN A 395 1.87 -4.35 6.68
CA GLN A 395 0.52 -3.95 7.09
C GLN A 395 -0.53 -5.01 6.72
N LEU A 396 -0.43 -5.63 5.53
CA LEU A 396 -1.29 -6.76 5.16
C LEU A 396 -1.12 -7.95 6.12
N LEU A 397 0.11 -8.32 6.45
CA LEU A 397 0.36 -9.41 7.38
C LEU A 397 -0.20 -9.12 8.78
N ASP A 398 -0.08 -7.87 9.26
CA ASP A 398 -0.62 -7.46 10.55
C ASP A 398 -2.16 -7.44 10.54
N ILE A 399 -2.80 -7.07 9.42
CA ILE A 399 -4.25 -7.18 9.24
C ILE A 399 -4.69 -8.64 9.26
N GLU A 400 -4.03 -9.57 8.54
CA GLU A 400 -4.45 -10.98 8.54
C GLU A 400 -4.30 -11.62 9.92
N LYS A 401 -3.26 -11.25 10.68
CA LYS A 401 -3.09 -11.73 12.07
C LYS A 401 -4.21 -11.26 12.99
N LYS A 402 -4.64 -10.00 12.86
CA LYS A 402 -5.68 -9.40 13.72
C LYS A 402 -7.10 -9.77 13.27
N TYR A 403 -7.33 -9.85 11.96
CA TYR A 403 -8.64 -10.04 11.33
C TYR A 403 -8.56 -11.07 10.18
N PRO A 404 -8.43 -12.38 10.48
CA PRO A 404 -8.32 -13.41 9.45
C PRO A 404 -9.51 -13.39 8.47
N GLY A 405 -9.23 -13.49 7.18
CA GLY A 405 -10.26 -13.58 6.12
C GLY A 405 -10.70 -12.25 5.52
N PHE A 406 -10.31 -11.10 6.08
CA PHE A 406 -10.59 -9.79 5.46
C PHE A 406 -9.85 -9.62 4.13
N ILE A 407 -8.61 -10.11 4.05
CA ILE A 407 -7.80 -10.05 2.82
C ILE A 407 -8.45 -10.87 1.71
N HIS A 408 -8.85 -12.10 2.03
CA HIS A 408 -9.53 -12.99 1.09
C HIS A 408 -10.75 -12.31 0.43
N THR A 409 -11.65 -11.72 1.22
CA THR A 409 -12.91 -11.12 0.74
C THR A 409 -12.68 -9.93 -0.20
N LYS A 410 -11.53 -9.26 -0.11
CA LYS A 410 -11.18 -8.09 -0.92
C LYS A 410 -10.07 -8.31 -1.93
N SER A 411 -9.57 -9.55 -2.05
CA SER A 411 -8.47 -9.93 -2.93
C SER A 411 -8.73 -9.61 -4.41
N SER A 412 -9.94 -9.90 -4.92
CA SER A 412 -10.31 -9.63 -6.32
C SER A 412 -10.17 -8.14 -6.69
N LEU A 413 -10.70 -7.25 -5.85
CA LEU A 413 -10.56 -5.80 -6.06
C LEU A 413 -9.11 -5.34 -5.93
N GLY A 414 -8.35 -5.91 -4.97
CA GLY A 414 -6.94 -5.59 -4.81
C GLY A 414 -6.08 -5.98 -6.01
N ILE A 415 -6.34 -7.16 -6.61
CA ILE A 415 -5.64 -7.61 -7.82
C ILE A 415 -6.00 -6.71 -9.02
N ARG A 416 -7.26 -6.29 -9.16
CA ARG A 416 -7.66 -5.34 -10.20
C ARG A 416 -6.95 -3.99 -10.06
N LEU A 417 -6.91 -3.43 -8.85
CA LEU A 417 -6.16 -2.19 -8.57
C LEU A 417 -4.66 -2.37 -8.81
N SER A 418 -4.10 -3.55 -8.50
CA SER A 418 -2.70 -3.84 -8.81
C SER A 418 -2.43 -3.81 -10.32
N TYR A 419 -3.34 -4.33 -11.13
CA TYR A 419 -3.25 -4.23 -12.59
C TYR A 419 -3.32 -2.78 -13.07
N GLU A 420 -4.23 -1.97 -12.53
CA GLU A 420 -4.32 -0.53 -12.84
C GLU A 420 -3.01 0.21 -12.51
N LEU A 421 -2.43 -0.05 -11.33
CA LEU A 421 -1.13 0.53 -10.98
C LEU A 421 -0.02 0.07 -11.94
N GLN A 422 0.03 -1.22 -12.28
CA GLN A 422 1.04 -1.71 -13.22
C GLN A 422 0.87 -1.14 -14.62
N LYS A 423 -0.36 -0.80 -15.04
CA LYS A 423 -0.61 -0.11 -16.30
C LYS A 423 0.06 1.26 -16.35
N ILE A 424 0.13 1.96 -15.21
CA ILE A 424 0.76 3.28 -15.06
C ILE A 424 2.28 3.16 -14.83
N MET A 425 2.73 2.08 -14.18
CA MET A 425 4.15 1.90 -13.85
C MET A 425 4.96 1.25 -14.98
N GLN A 426 4.31 0.47 -15.84
CA GLN A 426 4.94 -0.22 -16.96
C GLN A 426 4.76 0.55 -18.28
N ASP A 427 4.65 1.89 -18.24
CA ASP A 427 4.38 2.77 -19.41
C ASP A 427 5.26 2.49 -20.65
N ASN A 428 6.48 1.95 -20.46
CA ASN A 428 7.39 1.59 -21.55
C ASN A 428 7.06 0.26 -22.25
N SER A 429 6.12 -0.52 -21.73
CA SER A 429 5.68 -1.80 -22.28
C SER A 429 4.25 -1.69 -22.77
N THR A 430 4.02 -1.91 -24.06
CA THR A 430 2.67 -1.94 -24.65
C THR A 430 1.76 -3.00 -24.01
N ILE A 431 2.34 -3.95 -23.27
CA ILE A 431 1.65 -5.05 -22.62
C ILE A 431 2.01 -5.07 -21.13
N VAL A 432 0.98 -5.01 -20.29
CA VAL A 432 1.14 -5.10 -18.83
C VAL A 432 1.33 -6.56 -18.42
N ARG A 433 2.46 -6.87 -17.77
CA ARG A 433 2.74 -8.23 -17.29
C ARG A 433 2.53 -8.36 -15.79
N GLY A 434 1.99 -9.51 -15.37
CA GLY A 434 1.74 -9.89 -13.97
C GLY A 434 2.94 -10.48 -13.25
N SER A 435 4.09 -10.52 -13.92
CA SER A 435 5.34 -11.07 -13.42
C SER A 435 6.47 -10.06 -13.55
N ARG A 436 7.44 -10.13 -12.62
CA ARG A 436 8.63 -9.28 -12.64
C ARG A 436 9.87 -10.11 -12.34
N VAL A 437 10.91 -9.87 -13.12
CA VAL A 437 12.27 -10.33 -12.85
C VAL A 437 12.96 -9.28 -11.98
N LYS A 438 13.34 -9.65 -10.76
CA LYS A 438 13.93 -8.71 -9.78
C LYS A 438 15.37 -8.35 -10.14
N GLU A 439 16.16 -9.34 -10.53
CA GLU A 439 17.56 -9.16 -10.97
C GLU A 439 17.83 -9.93 -12.27
N LYS A 440 18.73 -9.41 -13.12
CA LYS A 440 19.07 -10.06 -14.39
C LYS A 440 19.71 -11.43 -14.11
N GLY A 441 19.01 -12.51 -14.48
CA GLY A 441 19.42 -13.89 -14.22
C GLY A 441 18.60 -14.59 -13.13
N GLU A 442 17.74 -13.88 -12.39
CA GLU A 442 16.78 -14.47 -11.47
C GLU A 442 15.49 -14.90 -12.19
N TYR A 443 14.76 -15.84 -11.58
CA TYR A 443 13.48 -16.29 -12.10
C TYR A 443 12.40 -15.22 -11.91
N PRO A 444 11.46 -15.09 -12.87
CA PRO A 444 10.32 -14.21 -12.70
C PRO A 444 9.52 -14.59 -11.44
N THR A 445 9.07 -13.57 -10.73
CA THR A 445 8.20 -13.69 -9.57
C THR A 445 6.85 -13.07 -9.88
N ALA A 446 5.77 -13.69 -9.40
CA ALA A 446 4.43 -13.12 -9.50
C ALA A 446 4.36 -11.81 -8.71
N LEU A 447 3.75 -10.78 -9.29
CA LEU A 447 3.58 -9.49 -8.61
C LEU A 447 2.71 -9.63 -7.35
N ASN A 448 1.61 -10.39 -7.43
CA ASN A 448 0.77 -10.73 -6.28
C ASN A 448 1.26 -11.98 -5.53
N GLY A 449 2.53 -12.36 -5.67
CA GLY A 449 3.10 -13.56 -5.04
C GLY A 449 3.13 -13.50 -3.50
N TYR A 450 3.29 -12.32 -2.92
CA TYR A 450 3.23 -12.14 -1.47
C TYR A 450 1.80 -12.25 -0.94
N LEU A 451 0.80 -11.67 -1.64
CA LEU A 451 -0.63 -11.88 -1.35
C LEU A 451 -0.96 -13.37 -1.30
N TYR A 452 -0.52 -14.14 -2.30
CA TYR A 452 -0.71 -15.59 -2.31
C TYR A 452 -0.07 -16.24 -1.08
N SER A 453 1.15 -15.84 -0.73
CA SER A 453 1.89 -16.39 0.42
C SER A 453 1.20 -16.13 1.77
N ILE A 454 0.52 -14.98 1.94
CA ILE A 454 -0.27 -14.68 3.15
C ILE A 454 -1.46 -15.65 3.26
N LEU A 455 -2.22 -15.80 2.18
CA LEU A 455 -3.45 -16.59 2.15
C LEU A 455 -3.20 -18.11 2.04
N ARG A 456 -1.98 -18.52 1.67
CA ARG A 456 -1.61 -19.92 1.38
C ARG A 456 -1.85 -20.88 2.55
N ASN A 457 -1.68 -20.39 3.79
CA ASN A 457 -1.79 -21.20 5.00
C ASN A 457 -3.20 -21.74 5.24
N SER A 458 -4.24 -21.04 4.74
CA SER A 458 -5.62 -21.51 4.81
C SER A 458 -6.03 -22.13 3.48
N ARG A 459 -6.25 -23.46 3.48
CA ARG A 459 -6.71 -24.20 2.28
C ARG A 459 -7.97 -23.56 1.68
N GLN A 460 -8.89 -23.09 2.52
CA GLN A 460 -10.13 -22.44 2.08
C GLN A 460 -9.87 -21.09 1.41
N GLN A 461 -9.10 -20.20 2.04
CA GLN A 461 -8.80 -18.87 1.48
C GLN A 461 -7.97 -18.98 0.19
N ARG A 462 -7.00 -19.89 0.16
CA ARG A 462 -6.16 -20.15 -1.03
C ARG A 462 -6.97 -20.66 -2.22
N ARG A 463 -7.83 -21.67 -2.00
CA ARG A 463 -8.71 -22.19 -3.05
C ARG A 463 -9.67 -21.12 -3.55
N ALA A 464 -10.25 -20.35 -2.64
CA ALA A 464 -11.16 -19.28 -3.02
C ALA A 464 -10.47 -18.12 -3.77
N LEU A 465 -9.22 -17.78 -3.44
CA LEU A 465 -8.41 -16.85 -4.25
C LEU A 465 -8.20 -17.38 -5.68
N ILE A 466 -7.81 -18.66 -5.82
CA ILE A 466 -7.62 -19.29 -7.13
C ILE A 466 -8.92 -19.29 -7.93
N LEU A 467 -10.04 -19.68 -7.32
CA LEU A 467 -11.36 -19.65 -7.94
C LEU A 467 -11.76 -18.25 -8.38
N ASN A 468 -11.53 -17.24 -7.54
CA ASN A 468 -11.83 -15.84 -7.88
C ASN A 468 -11.02 -15.36 -9.08
N ILE A 469 -9.75 -15.79 -9.22
CA ILE A 469 -8.92 -15.47 -10.38
C ILE A 469 -9.43 -16.20 -11.62
N LEU A 470 -9.66 -17.52 -11.52
CA LEU A 470 -10.09 -18.35 -12.64
C LEU A 470 -11.47 -17.90 -13.16
N LYS A 471 -12.42 -17.59 -12.29
CA LYS A 471 -13.76 -17.08 -12.69
C LYS A 471 -13.70 -15.83 -13.57
N GLN A 472 -12.66 -15.00 -13.46
CA GLN A 472 -12.50 -13.83 -14.35
C GLN A 472 -12.27 -14.20 -15.81
N PHE A 473 -11.91 -15.45 -16.13
CA PHE A 473 -11.79 -15.94 -17.52
C PHE A 473 -13.14 -16.40 -18.10
N ASP A 474 -14.14 -16.69 -17.25
CA ASP A 474 -15.52 -16.99 -17.69
C ASP A 474 -16.36 -15.71 -17.89
N GLU A 475 -16.05 -14.62 -17.18
CA GLU A 475 -16.74 -13.33 -17.27
C GLU A 475 -16.28 -12.51 -18.51
N GLN A 476 -16.28 -13.15 -19.68
CA GLN A 476 -15.67 -12.67 -20.93
C GLN A 476 -16.20 -11.31 -21.42
N ALA A 477 -17.46 -10.97 -21.10
CA ALA A 477 -18.05 -9.67 -21.44
C ALA A 477 -17.47 -8.48 -20.62
N ARG A 478 -16.79 -8.75 -19.50
CA ARG A 478 -16.37 -7.71 -18.54
C ARG A 478 -14.86 -7.57 -18.38
N THR A 479 -14.09 -8.58 -18.78
CA THR A 479 -12.65 -8.64 -18.57
C THR A 479 -11.88 -8.56 -19.89
N SER A 480 -10.92 -7.64 -19.98
CA SER A 480 -10.07 -7.51 -21.17
C SER A 480 -8.99 -8.60 -21.23
N LEU A 481 -8.57 -8.95 -22.44
CA LEU A 481 -7.50 -9.93 -22.67
C LEU A 481 -6.18 -9.55 -21.97
N SER A 482 -5.86 -8.26 -21.90
CA SER A 482 -4.69 -7.75 -21.17
C SER A 482 -4.78 -8.04 -19.67
N TYR A 483 -5.97 -7.92 -19.07
CA TYR A 483 -6.17 -8.28 -17.67
C TYR A 483 -6.09 -9.80 -17.45
N MET A 484 -6.64 -10.61 -18.36
CA MET A 484 -6.50 -12.07 -18.31
C MET A 484 -5.02 -12.51 -18.38
N LEU A 485 -4.22 -11.89 -19.25
CA LEU A 485 -2.77 -12.12 -19.32
C LEU A 485 -2.08 -11.81 -17.99
N TYR A 486 -2.42 -10.67 -17.38
CA TYR A 486 -1.91 -10.30 -16.06
C TYR A 486 -2.24 -11.35 -14.98
N LEU A 487 -3.46 -11.88 -14.99
CA LEU A 487 -3.87 -12.94 -14.06
C LEU A 487 -3.14 -14.26 -14.32
N ALA A 488 -3.00 -14.66 -15.58
CA ALA A 488 -2.29 -15.88 -15.97
C ALA A 488 -0.82 -15.83 -15.58
N ASP A 489 -0.14 -14.69 -15.77
CA ASP A 489 1.22 -14.48 -15.28
C ASP A 489 1.32 -14.68 -13.76
N ASN A 490 0.38 -14.15 -12.98
CA ASN A 490 0.38 -14.33 -11.53
C ASN A 490 0.24 -15.80 -11.14
N LEU A 491 -0.70 -16.54 -11.75
CA LEU A 491 -0.87 -17.97 -11.53
C LEU A 491 0.38 -18.78 -11.92
N ALA A 492 1.00 -18.47 -13.07
CA ALA A 492 2.19 -19.18 -13.54
C ALA A 492 3.34 -19.14 -12.51
N TYR A 493 3.52 -17.98 -11.86
CA TYR A 493 4.68 -17.74 -10.98
C TYR A 493 4.36 -17.76 -9.49
N PHE A 494 3.13 -18.08 -9.06
CA PHE A 494 2.85 -18.22 -7.63
C PHE A 494 3.76 -19.27 -6.96
N PRO A 495 4.18 -19.01 -5.70
CA PRO A 495 5.12 -19.88 -4.99
C PRO A 495 4.37 -21.09 -4.39
N TYR A 496 3.98 -22.03 -5.24
CA TYR A 496 3.28 -23.24 -4.82
C TYR A 496 4.15 -24.13 -3.94
N GLN A 497 3.58 -24.66 -2.86
CA GLN A 497 4.31 -25.49 -1.89
C GLN A 497 3.82 -26.93 -1.78
N VAL A 498 2.53 -27.18 -2.04
CA VAL A 498 1.95 -28.53 -1.97
C VAL A 498 1.32 -28.93 -3.30
N GLN A 499 1.22 -30.24 -3.56
CA GLN A 499 0.63 -30.78 -4.80
C GLN A 499 -0.85 -30.41 -4.98
N ASP A 500 -1.63 -30.29 -3.89
CA ASP A 500 -3.04 -29.85 -3.90
C ASP A 500 -3.23 -28.52 -4.66
N GLU A 501 -2.25 -27.61 -4.62
CA GLU A 501 -2.37 -26.27 -5.21
C GLU A 501 -2.44 -26.28 -6.75
N PRO A 502 -1.44 -26.80 -7.49
CA PRO A 502 -1.51 -26.88 -8.95
C PRO A 502 -2.57 -27.88 -9.44
N LEU A 503 -2.80 -28.99 -8.73
CA LEU A 503 -3.84 -29.95 -9.12
C LEU A 503 -5.25 -29.35 -9.03
N PHE A 504 -5.50 -28.52 -8.00
CA PHE A 504 -6.77 -27.78 -7.89
C PHE A 504 -6.97 -26.80 -9.05
N ILE A 505 -5.90 -26.16 -9.53
CA ILE A 505 -5.95 -25.27 -10.70
C ILE A 505 -6.30 -26.07 -11.96
N PHE A 506 -5.63 -27.20 -12.19
CA PHE A 506 -5.88 -28.03 -13.38
C PHE A 506 -7.32 -28.50 -13.46
N HIS A 507 -7.86 -29.04 -12.36
CA HIS A 507 -9.24 -29.51 -12.32
C HIS A 507 -10.24 -28.41 -12.71
N HIS A 508 -10.05 -27.18 -12.22
CA HIS A 508 -10.96 -26.08 -12.55
C HIS A 508 -10.73 -25.52 -13.95
N ILE A 509 -9.49 -25.50 -14.44
CA ILE A 509 -9.19 -25.15 -15.83
C ILE A 509 -9.90 -26.13 -16.78
N ASP A 510 -9.88 -27.44 -16.48
CA ASP A 510 -10.50 -28.46 -17.33
C ASP A 510 -12.02 -28.31 -17.37
N ILE A 511 -12.66 -28.09 -16.22
CA ILE A 511 -14.10 -27.80 -16.14
C ILE A 511 -14.44 -26.53 -16.92
N MET A 512 -13.68 -25.45 -16.72
CA MET A 512 -13.93 -24.18 -17.39
C MET A 512 -13.76 -24.29 -18.90
N ILE A 513 -12.74 -25.00 -19.38
CA ILE A 513 -12.53 -25.17 -20.82
C ILE A 513 -13.65 -26.01 -21.43
N SER A 514 -14.05 -27.11 -20.79
CA SER A 514 -15.17 -27.94 -21.26
C SER A 514 -16.47 -27.14 -21.38
N VAL A 515 -16.81 -26.32 -20.37
CA VAL A 515 -18.05 -25.53 -20.35
C VAL A 515 -17.93 -24.27 -21.22
N SER A 516 -16.93 -23.43 -21.00
CA SER A 516 -16.79 -22.15 -21.71
C SER A 516 -16.35 -22.35 -23.16
N GLY A 517 -15.58 -23.39 -23.46
CA GLY A 517 -15.15 -23.72 -24.81
C GLY A 517 -16.29 -24.20 -25.70
N THR A 518 -17.13 -25.12 -25.22
CA THR A 518 -18.34 -25.58 -25.95
C THR A 518 -19.33 -24.44 -26.18
N ASN A 519 -19.60 -23.62 -25.16
CA ASN A 519 -20.46 -22.43 -25.30
C ASN A 519 -19.92 -21.42 -26.32
N LEU A 520 -18.60 -21.21 -26.39
CA LEU A 520 -17.97 -20.33 -27.37
C LEU A 520 -18.06 -20.88 -28.79
N LEU A 521 -17.83 -22.19 -28.97
CA LEU A 521 -18.01 -22.84 -30.28
C LEU A 521 -19.45 -22.71 -30.76
N GLN A 522 -20.41 -22.97 -29.88
CA GLN A 522 -21.83 -22.78 -30.20
C GLN A 522 -22.16 -21.33 -30.54
N SER A 523 -21.69 -20.36 -29.75
CA SER A 523 -21.94 -18.93 -29.98
C SER A 523 -21.35 -18.45 -31.31
N PHE A 524 -20.15 -18.91 -31.66
CA PHE A 524 -19.53 -18.61 -32.95
C PHE A 524 -20.34 -19.21 -34.10
N ARG A 525 -20.81 -20.46 -33.95
CA ARG A 525 -21.67 -21.14 -34.93
C ARG A 525 -23.00 -20.41 -35.11
N GLU A 526 -23.66 -20.01 -34.03
CA GLU A 526 -24.90 -19.22 -34.08
C GLU A 526 -24.69 -17.88 -34.79
N GLY A 527 -23.53 -17.24 -34.61
CA GLY A 527 -23.15 -16.02 -35.33
C GLY A 527 -22.92 -16.20 -36.84
N LEU A 528 -22.72 -17.44 -37.31
CA LEU A 528 -22.61 -17.80 -38.73
C LEU A 528 -23.96 -18.22 -39.34
N ILE A 529 -25.03 -18.37 -38.53
CA ILE A 529 -26.37 -18.69 -39.02
C ILE A 529 -27.06 -17.39 -39.44
N MET A 530 -27.48 -17.31 -40.71
CA MET A 530 -28.17 -16.14 -41.24
C MET A 530 -29.52 -15.89 -40.54
N THR A 531 -29.78 -14.63 -40.15
CA THR A 531 -31.03 -14.23 -39.51
C THR A 531 -32.20 -14.28 -40.51
N GLU A 532 -33.41 -14.65 -40.08
CA GLU A 532 -34.61 -14.76 -40.96
C GLU A 532 -34.88 -13.49 -41.81
N GLY A 533 -34.40 -12.32 -41.37
CA GLY A 533 -34.47 -11.06 -42.13
C GLY A 533 -33.51 -10.97 -43.32
N GLN A 534 -32.32 -11.58 -43.24
CA GLN A 534 -31.34 -11.66 -44.32
C GLN A 534 -31.75 -12.71 -45.37
N GLN A 535 -32.35 -13.82 -44.91
CA GLN A 535 -32.99 -14.79 -45.80
C GLN A 535 -34.13 -14.16 -46.61
N LYS A 536 -34.94 -13.28 -46.00
CA LYS A 536 -36.01 -12.55 -46.71
C LYS A 536 -35.48 -11.50 -47.69
N GLN A 537 -34.40 -10.77 -47.37
CA GLN A 537 -33.79 -9.80 -48.29
C GLN A 537 -33.14 -10.45 -49.52
N MET A 538 -32.57 -11.66 -49.37
CA MET A 538 -32.08 -12.45 -50.50
C MET A 538 -33.24 -13.01 -51.35
N MET A 539 -34.36 -13.40 -50.73
CA MET A 539 -35.57 -13.79 -51.48
C MET A 539 -36.21 -12.63 -52.25
N GLU A 540 -36.03 -11.38 -51.82
CA GLU A 540 -36.58 -10.20 -52.52
C GLU A 540 -35.67 -9.64 -53.63
N SER A 541 -34.38 -10.04 -53.67
CA SER A 541 -33.39 -9.47 -54.61
C SER A 541 -33.13 -10.31 -55.87
N GLU A 542 -33.53 -11.59 -55.92
CA GLU A 542 -33.36 -12.44 -57.11
C GLU A 542 -34.70 -12.90 -57.68
N ASN A 543 -35.17 -12.21 -58.72
CA ASN A 543 -36.39 -12.53 -59.45
C ASN A 543 -36.18 -13.66 -60.49
N ASN A 544 -35.39 -14.70 -60.15
CA ASN A 544 -35.11 -15.84 -61.02
C ASN A 544 -35.47 -17.17 -60.34
N GLU A 545 -36.61 -17.74 -60.73
CA GLU A 545 -37.14 -19.05 -60.27
C GLU A 545 -36.28 -20.28 -60.66
N ALA A 546 -34.99 -20.13 -61.00
CA ALA A 546 -34.17 -21.22 -61.54
C ALA A 546 -32.99 -21.67 -60.67
N THR A 547 -32.81 -21.12 -59.46
CA THR A 547 -31.74 -21.53 -58.52
C THR A 547 -32.28 -22.01 -57.16
N LEU A 548 -33.52 -22.48 -57.13
CA LEU A 548 -34.27 -22.88 -55.93
C LEU A 548 -33.82 -24.23 -55.31
N HIS A 549 -32.63 -24.75 -55.63
CA HIS A 549 -32.18 -26.07 -55.14
C HIS A 549 -30.78 -26.12 -54.52
N THR A 550 -30.10 -24.99 -54.28
CA THR A 550 -28.71 -25.03 -53.78
C THR A 550 -28.43 -24.16 -52.55
N ILE A 551 -29.46 -23.76 -51.80
CA ILE A 551 -29.26 -23.27 -50.43
C ILE A 551 -29.86 -24.34 -49.53
N PRO A 552 -29.07 -25.28 -49.00
CA PRO A 552 -29.62 -26.25 -48.08
C PRO A 552 -30.12 -25.46 -46.87
N ALA A 553 -31.35 -25.75 -46.44
CA ALA A 553 -31.78 -25.44 -45.10
C ALA A 553 -30.93 -26.31 -44.15
N ILE A 554 -29.72 -25.82 -43.85
CA ILE A 554 -28.78 -26.56 -43.00
C ILE A 554 -29.31 -26.46 -41.57
N SER A 555 -29.91 -27.57 -41.15
CA SER A 555 -30.20 -27.87 -39.77
C SER A 555 -28.92 -27.74 -38.95
N ALA A 556 -29.01 -27.21 -37.72
CA ALA A 556 -27.91 -27.04 -36.79
C ALA A 556 -27.24 -28.36 -36.31
N LEU A 557 -27.42 -29.47 -37.05
CA LEU A 557 -27.11 -30.85 -36.65
C LEU A 557 -26.07 -31.56 -37.53
N ASP A 558 -25.58 -30.96 -38.62
CA ASP A 558 -24.47 -31.56 -39.38
C ASP A 558 -23.14 -31.09 -38.76
N GLU A 559 -22.50 -31.95 -37.96
CA GLU A 559 -21.36 -31.61 -37.10
C GLU A 559 -19.99 -31.73 -37.79
N ASP A 560 -19.91 -32.43 -38.94
CA ASP A 560 -18.64 -33.05 -39.35
C ASP A 560 -17.90 -32.48 -40.57
N ASP A 561 -18.51 -31.70 -41.47
CA ASP A 561 -17.79 -31.21 -42.67
C ASP A 561 -18.18 -29.76 -43.04
N GLU A 562 -17.57 -28.78 -42.36
CA GLU A 562 -17.66 -27.37 -42.74
C GLU A 562 -16.36 -26.93 -43.43
N ASP A 563 -16.32 -27.03 -44.76
CA ASP A 563 -15.21 -26.52 -45.59
C ASP A 563 -14.93 -25.02 -45.31
N GLU A 564 -13.66 -24.64 -45.21
CA GLU A 564 -13.21 -23.25 -44.94
C GLU A 564 -13.89 -22.24 -45.89
N GLU A 565 -14.07 -22.63 -47.15
CA GLU A 565 -14.70 -21.81 -48.20
C GLU A 565 -16.22 -21.65 -48.02
N MET A 566 -16.91 -22.69 -47.50
CA MET A 566 -18.33 -22.60 -47.15
C MET A 566 -18.56 -21.71 -45.93
N LEU A 567 -17.69 -21.79 -44.92
CA LEU A 567 -17.76 -20.94 -43.73
C LEU A 567 -17.53 -19.47 -44.05
N LEU A 568 -16.61 -19.18 -44.98
CA LEU A 568 -16.33 -17.82 -45.43
C LEU A 568 -17.54 -17.14 -46.07
N SER A 569 -18.35 -17.89 -46.83
CA SER A 569 -19.59 -17.39 -47.44
C SER A 569 -20.68 -17.02 -46.42
N ARG A 570 -20.56 -17.48 -45.17
CA ARG A 570 -21.53 -17.29 -44.09
C ARG A 570 -21.15 -16.18 -43.11
N VAL A 571 -19.96 -15.59 -43.24
CA VAL A 571 -19.48 -14.52 -42.36
C VAL A 571 -20.32 -13.25 -42.57
N PRO A 572 -21.01 -12.72 -41.53
CA PRO A 572 -21.77 -11.47 -41.63
C PRO A 572 -20.87 -10.27 -41.98
N GLU A 573 -21.46 -9.20 -42.55
CA GLU A 573 -20.73 -7.95 -42.81
C GLU A 573 -20.20 -7.29 -41.53
N ASP A 574 -20.96 -7.36 -40.44
CA ASP A 574 -20.51 -6.96 -39.11
C ASP A 574 -19.88 -8.17 -38.40
N THR A 575 -18.55 -8.16 -38.32
CA THR A 575 -17.78 -9.27 -37.73
C THR A 575 -17.57 -9.12 -36.22
N SER A 576 -18.10 -8.07 -35.60
CA SER A 576 -17.83 -7.71 -34.19
C SER A 576 -18.16 -8.85 -33.21
N GLN A 577 -19.27 -9.57 -33.42
CA GLN A 577 -19.68 -10.67 -32.55
C GLN A 577 -18.76 -11.89 -32.67
N LEU A 578 -18.36 -12.24 -33.89
CA LEU A 578 -17.44 -13.34 -34.17
C LEU A 578 -16.02 -13.01 -33.65
N GLN A 579 -15.58 -11.77 -33.82
CA GLN A 579 -14.32 -11.26 -33.25
C GLN A 579 -14.32 -11.30 -31.72
N ALA A 580 -15.45 -10.96 -31.07
CA ALA A 580 -15.60 -11.06 -29.62
C ALA A 580 -15.49 -12.51 -29.14
N CYS A 581 -16.13 -13.46 -29.84
CA CYS A 581 -16.02 -14.89 -29.55
C CYS A 581 -14.58 -15.40 -29.69
N ILE A 582 -13.88 -15.00 -30.76
CA ILE A 582 -12.49 -15.39 -30.99
C ILE A 582 -11.51 -14.71 -30.04
N THR A 583 -11.83 -13.52 -29.54
CA THR A 583 -11.10 -12.86 -28.46
C THR A 583 -11.32 -13.58 -27.13
N ALA A 584 -12.54 -14.03 -26.86
CA ALA A 584 -12.85 -14.84 -25.69
C ALA A 584 -12.18 -16.23 -25.73
N ALA A 585 -12.08 -16.85 -26.91
CA ALA A 585 -11.34 -18.10 -27.12
C ALA A 585 -9.84 -17.96 -26.75
N GLN A 586 -9.24 -16.76 -26.86
CA GLN A 586 -7.88 -16.50 -26.39
C GLN A 586 -7.73 -16.68 -24.88
N GLY A 587 -8.78 -16.45 -24.09
CA GLY A 587 -8.80 -16.76 -22.67
C GLY A 587 -8.62 -18.26 -22.43
N CYS A 588 -9.31 -19.11 -23.20
CA CYS A 588 -9.18 -20.56 -23.14
C CYS A 588 -7.78 -21.03 -23.54
N PHE A 589 -7.22 -20.50 -24.65
CA PHE A 589 -5.85 -20.80 -25.06
C PHE A 589 -4.83 -20.39 -23.99
N LEU A 590 -5.03 -19.24 -23.35
CA LEU A 590 -4.15 -18.77 -22.29
C LEU A 590 -4.21 -19.70 -21.05
N LEU A 591 -5.39 -20.22 -20.69
CA LEU A 591 -5.53 -21.21 -19.62
C LEU A 591 -4.87 -22.55 -19.97
N LEU A 592 -4.97 -23.02 -21.22
CA LEU A 592 -4.27 -24.23 -21.69
C LEU A 592 -2.75 -24.07 -21.63
N MET A 593 -2.25 -22.94 -22.09
CA MET A 593 -0.83 -22.59 -21.99
C MET A 593 -0.36 -22.53 -20.54
N LEU A 594 -1.18 -21.97 -19.65
CA LEU A 594 -0.91 -21.93 -18.21
C LEU A 594 -0.87 -23.35 -17.61
N LYS A 595 -1.84 -24.20 -17.95
CA LYS A 595 -1.90 -25.61 -17.52
C LYS A 595 -0.63 -26.35 -17.94
N GLN A 596 -0.25 -26.25 -19.22
CA GLN A 596 0.95 -26.89 -19.75
C GLN A 596 2.23 -26.36 -19.05
N HIS A 597 2.34 -25.04 -18.88
CA HIS A 597 3.47 -24.42 -18.20
C HIS A 597 3.64 -24.92 -16.76
N ILE A 598 2.56 -24.92 -15.95
CA ILE A 598 2.62 -25.41 -14.57
C ILE A 598 2.96 -26.91 -14.54
N LYS A 599 2.42 -27.70 -15.49
CA LYS A 599 2.72 -29.15 -15.62
C LYS A 599 4.21 -29.37 -15.84
N ASP A 600 4.84 -28.61 -16.74
CA ASP A 600 6.28 -28.70 -17.04
C ASP A 600 7.16 -28.20 -15.90
N VAL A 601 6.78 -27.08 -15.27
CA VAL A 601 7.54 -26.49 -14.14
C VAL A 601 7.60 -27.43 -12.95
N TYR A 602 6.51 -28.14 -12.63
CA TYR A 602 6.45 -29.03 -11.47
C TYR A 602 6.60 -30.53 -11.80
N GLY A 603 6.59 -30.91 -13.07
CA GLY A 603 6.71 -32.29 -13.54
C GLY A 603 5.58 -33.20 -13.04
N LEU A 604 4.34 -32.74 -13.15
CA LEU A 604 3.14 -33.50 -12.79
C LEU A 604 2.72 -34.44 -13.93
N SER A 605 2.38 -35.69 -13.61
CA SER A 605 1.95 -36.71 -14.58
C SER A 605 0.45 -36.65 -14.83
N ASP A 606 -0.01 -36.91 -16.05
CA ASP A 606 -1.43 -36.87 -16.44
C ASP A 606 -2.33 -37.76 -15.58
N GLY A 607 -1.90 -39.00 -15.28
CA GLY A 607 -2.68 -39.88 -14.40
C GLY A 607 -2.91 -39.32 -12.99
N LYS A 608 -2.06 -38.43 -12.48
CA LYS A 608 -2.31 -37.75 -11.19
C LYS A 608 -3.30 -36.60 -11.30
N ILE A 609 -3.38 -35.99 -12.49
CA ILE A 609 -4.30 -34.89 -12.78
C ILE A 609 -5.72 -35.48 -12.88
N GLN A 610 -5.89 -36.57 -13.63
CA GLN A 610 -7.16 -37.28 -13.79
C GLN A 610 -7.69 -37.87 -12.47
N LEU A 611 -6.82 -38.43 -11.62
CA LEU A 611 -7.23 -39.02 -10.34
C LEU A 611 -7.57 -37.98 -9.26
N TYR A 612 -7.25 -36.71 -9.45
CA TYR A 612 -7.44 -35.70 -8.43
C TYR A 612 -8.91 -35.28 -8.29
N SER A 613 -9.41 -35.30 -7.05
CA SER A 613 -10.73 -34.75 -6.72
C SER A 613 -10.63 -33.69 -5.61
N PRO A 614 -11.25 -32.49 -5.78
CA PRO A 614 -11.25 -31.46 -4.74
C PRO A 614 -11.86 -31.87 -3.41
N SER A 615 -12.75 -32.88 -3.42
CA SER A 615 -13.46 -33.42 -2.27
C SER A 615 -12.63 -34.42 -1.45
N GLU A 616 -11.47 -34.83 -1.96
CA GLU A 616 -10.58 -35.75 -1.24
C GLU A 616 -9.95 -35.10 0.01
N PRO A 617 -9.67 -35.92 1.05
CA PRO A 617 -9.11 -35.42 2.30
C PRO A 617 -7.73 -34.78 2.06
N ALA A 618 -7.48 -33.65 2.71
CA ALA A 618 -6.31 -32.81 2.48
C ALA A 618 -4.97 -33.58 2.52
N LYS A 619 -4.87 -34.57 3.40
CA LYS A 619 -3.67 -35.41 3.58
C LYS A 619 -3.21 -36.15 2.32
N ALA A 620 -4.09 -36.39 1.34
CA ALA A 620 -3.75 -37.12 0.12
C ALA A 620 -2.76 -36.34 -0.77
N TYR A 621 -2.93 -35.01 -0.85
CA TYR A 621 -2.20 -34.14 -1.78
C TYR A 621 -1.41 -33.01 -1.10
N GLU A 622 -1.26 -33.03 0.22
CA GLU A 622 -0.43 -32.10 1.00
C GLU A 622 1.09 -32.37 0.89
N LYS A 623 1.52 -33.24 -0.04
CA LYS A 623 2.94 -33.51 -0.28
C LYS A 623 3.62 -32.26 -0.84
N ALA A 624 4.81 -31.96 -0.32
CA ALA A 624 5.62 -30.85 -0.80
C ALA A 624 5.97 -31.02 -2.29
N ILE A 625 5.96 -29.91 -3.03
CA ILE A 625 6.32 -29.88 -4.45
C ILE A 625 7.46 -28.89 -4.67
N THR A 626 8.35 -29.21 -5.61
CA THR A 626 9.52 -28.37 -5.96
C THR A 626 9.53 -28.13 -7.46
N ARG A 627 9.98 -26.95 -7.89
CA ARG A 627 10.16 -26.64 -9.31
C ARG A 627 11.29 -27.52 -9.89
N ARG A 628 11.01 -28.17 -11.02
CA ARG A 628 11.93 -29.03 -11.78
C ARG A 628 12.44 -28.37 -13.06
N SER A 629 11.64 -27.47 -13.63
CA SER A 629 11.98 -26.71 -14.83
C SER A 629 11.93 -25.21 -14.56
N ASN A 630 12.75 -24.50 -15.32
CA ASN A 630 12.91 -23.05 -15.29
C ASN A 630 12.36 -22.39 -16.57
N ALA A 631 11.43 -23.08 -17.24
CA ALA A 631 10.75 -22.55 -18.40
C ALA A 631 10.11 -21.19 -18.07
N LEU A 632 10.14 -20.26 -19.01
CA LEU A 632 9.51 -18.95 -18.88
C LEU A 632 8.10 -19.03 -19.46
N PHE A 633 7.11 -18.55 -18.70
CA PHE A 633 5.75 -18.39 -19.20
C PHE A 633 5.68 -17.22 -20.18
N ASN A 634 5.50 -17.53 -21.46
CA ASN A 634 5.47 -16.54 -22.53
C ASN A 634 4.44 -16.92 -23.61
N PRO A 635 3.17 -16.50 -23.48
CA PRO A 635 2.10 -16.85 -24.42
C PRO A 635 2.21 -16.03 -25.71
N LYS A 636 3.05 -16.47 -26.66
CA LYS A 636 3.39 -15.73 -27.88
C LYS A 636 2.15 -15.30 -28.69
N SER A 637 1.19 -16.20 -28.90
CA SER A 637 -0.03 -15.90 -29.68
C SER A 637 -0.89 -14.83 -29.03
N THR A 638 -1.11 -14.91 -27.71
CA THR A 638 -1.84 -13.88 -26.95
C THR A 638 -1.12 -12.53 -26.99
N LEU A 639 0.21 -12.54 -26.90
CA LEU A 639 1.02 -11.32 -26.98
C LEU A 639 1.01 -10.70 -28.38
N HIS A 640 0.93 -11.52 -29.43
CA HIS A 640 0.80 -11.04 -30.81
C HIS A 640 -0.53 -10.31 -30.99
N LYS A 641 -1.62 -10.94 -30.57
CA LYS A 641 -2.97 -10.38 -30.66
C LYS A 641 -3.14 -9.10 -29.85
N LEU A 642 -2.52 -9.01 -28.68
CA LEU A 642 -2.47 -7.77 -27.89
C LEU A 642 -1.66 -6.65 -28.55
N LYS A 643 -0.72 -6.96 -29.46
CA LYS A 643 0.03 -5.96 -30.23
C LYS A 643 -0.71 -5.49 -31.48
N GLU A 644 -1.51 -6.36 -32.08
CA GLU A 644 -2.33 -6.04 -33.26
C GLU A 644 -3.46 -5.04 -32.92
N GLY A 645 -3.92 -5.02 -31.67
CA GLY A 645 -4.94 -4.08 -31.19
C GLY A 645 -6.37 -4.55 -31.49
N ASP A 646 -7.35 -3.68 -31.28
CA ASP A 646 -8.75 -4.00 -31.59
C ASP A 646 -8.97 -3.95 -33.11
N PRO A 647 -9.40 -5.05 -33.75
CA PRO A 647 -9.64 -5.08 -35.19
C PRO A 647 -10.79 -4.16 -35.61
N SER A 648 -10.80 -3.78 -36.90
CA SER A 648 -11.91 -3.00 -37.48
C SER A 648 -13.21 -3.82 -37.46
N THR A 649 -14.35 -3.15 -37.25
CA THR A 649 -15.69 -3.78 -37.21
C THR A 649 -16.04 -4.53 -38.50
N CYS A 650 -15.55 -4.03 -39.64
CA CYS A 650 -15.58 -4.71 -40.92
C CYS A 650 -14.17 -5.19 -41.28
N LEU A 651 -13.99 -6.51 -41.41
CA LEU A 651 -12.76 -7.14 -41.87
C LEU A 651 -12.75 -7.24 -43.40
N ASP A 652 -11.56 -7.10 -43.98
CA ASP A 652 -11.26 -7.47 -45.36
C ASP A 652 -11.33 -8.99 -45.56
N ASP A 653 -11.36 -9.44 -46.81
CA ASP A 653 -11.51 -10.87 -47.16
C ASP A 653 -10.42 -11.74 -46.50
N ASP A 654 -9.21 -11.21 -46.36
CA ASP A 654 -8.10 -11.90 -45.69
C ASP A 654 -8.28 -11.95 -44.16
N GLY A 655 -8.80 -10.89 -43.53
CA GLY A 655 -9.18 -10.91 -42.11
C GLY A 655 -10.34 -11.86 -41.81
N ARG A 656 -11.32 -11.98 -42.72
CA ARG A 656 -12.41 -12.97 -42.60
C ARG A 656 -11.90 -14.41 -42.70
N ARG A 657 -10.98 -14.68 -43.63
CA ARG A 657 -10.27 -15.97 -43.74
C ARG A 657 -9.53 -16.33 -42.45
N ASP A 658 -8.76 -15.39 -41.92
CA ASP A 658 -8.01 -15.62 -40.68
C ASP A 658 -8.93 -15.90 -39.48
N LEU A 659 -10.07 -15.20 -39.40
CA LEU A 659 -11.07 -15.43 -38.36
C LEU A 659 -11.65 -16.86 -38.39
N ILE A 660 -11.96 -17.37 -39.59
CA ILE A 660 -12.45 -18.75 -39.76
C ILE A 660 -11.36 -19.77 -39.44
N ARG A 661 -10.10 -19.53 -39.81
CA ARG A 661 -8.98 -20.40 -39.43
C ARG A 661 -8.81 -20.48 -37.92
N GLN A 662 -8.83 -19.35 -37.22
CA GLN A 662 -8.75 -19.31 -35.76
C GLN A 662 -9.90 -20.10 -35.10
N TYR A 663 -11.10 -20.06 -35.69
CA TYR A 663 -12.24 -20.87 -35.24
C TYR A 663 -12.02 -22.36 -35.46
N LEU A 664 -11.57 -22.78 -36.65
CA LEU A 664 -11.31 -24.19 -36.96
C LEU A 664 -10.21 -24.78 -36.07
N ASP A 665 -9.13 -24.02 -35.85
CA ASP A 665 -8.06 -24.39 -34.93
C ASP A 665 -8.59 -24.57 -33.50
N PHE A 666 -9.48 -23.67 -33.05
CA PHE A 666 -10.12 -23.78 -31.75
C PHE A 666 -11.06 -24.99 -31.65
N LYS A 667 -11.88 -25.26 -32.68
CA LYS A 667 -12.77 -26.43 -32.77
C LYS A 667 -11.97 -27.72 -32.67
N GLN A 668 -10.89 -27.84 -33.46
CA GLN A 668 -10.02 -29.02 -33.44
C GLN A 668 -9.37 -29.23 -32.07
N LEU A 669 -8.94 -28.15 -31.43
CA LEU A 669 -8.30 -28.24 -30.12
C LEU A 669 -9.28 -28.59 -28.99
N MET A 670 -10.55 -28.18 -29.07
CA MET A 670 -11.59 -28.63 -28.13
C MET A 670 -11.92 -30.12 -28.31
N LEU A 671 -12.02 -30.61 -29.56
CA LEU A 671 -12.26 -32.03 -29.85
C LEU A 671 -11.14 -32.94 -29.31
N GLN A 672 -9.89 -32.47 -29.28
CA GLN A 672 -8.77 -33.22 -28.72
C GLN A 672 -8.72 -33.24 -27.19
N LEU A 673 -9.46 -32.36 -26.52
CA LEU A 673 -9.53 -32.28 -25.05
C LEU A 673 -10.68 -33.10 -24.46
N ASP A 674 -11.64 -33.50 -25.30
CA ASP A 674 -12.77 -34.35 -24.94
C ASP A 674 -12.75 -35.63 -25.82
N PRO A 675 -11.77 -36.53 -25.63
CA PRO A 675 -11.76 -37.79 -26.36
C PRO A 675 -12.94 -38.64 -25.90
N ASP A 676 -13.83 -38.98 -26.84
CA ASP A 676 -14.98 -39.88 -26.60
C ASP A 676 -14.55 -41.28 -26.12
N ASP A 677 -13.27 -41.65 -26.28
CA ASP A 677 -12.69 -42.95 -25.92
C ASP A 677 -11.38 -42.79 -25.09
N PRO A 678 -11.27 -43.38 -23.88
CA PRO A 678 -10.08 -43.27 -23.03
C PRO A 678 -8.79 -43.89 -23.62
N ASP A 679 -8.88 -44.63 -24.73
CA ASP A 679 -7.73 -45.23 -25.42
C ASP A 679 -7.07 -44.30 -26.47
N ASP A 680 -7.66 -43.12 -26.78
CA ASP A 680 -7.14 -42.14 -27.76
C ASP A 680 -6.22 -41.06 -27.15
N GLU A 681 -5.95 -41.11 -25.84
CA GLU A 681 -5.17 -40.09 -25.09
C GLU A 681 -3.68 -39.95 -25.53
N GLU A 682 -3.13 -40.89 -26.32
CA GLU A 682 -1.71 -40.90 -26.70
C GLU A 682 -1.31 -39.77 -27.68
N ASN A 683 -2.29 -39.04 -28.23
CA ASN A 683 -2.08 -37.97 -29.23
C ASN A 683 -2.28 -36.52 -28.72
N ALA A 684 -2.99 -36.31 -27.60
CA ALA A 684 -3.17 -34.98 -26.98
C ALA A 684 -1.85 -34.23 -26.65
N PRO A 685 -0.77 -34.86 -26.13
CA PRO A 685 0.47 -34.13 -25.85
C PRO A 685 1.21 -33.67 -27.11
N LYS A 686 0.93 -34.22 -28.30
CA LYS A 686 1.65 -33.89 -29.53
C LYS A 686 1.23 -32.53 -30.10
N VAL A 687 -0.02 -32.09 -29.91
CA VAL A 687 -0.51 -30.78 -30.42
C VAL A 687 -0.20 -29.63 -29.47
N LEU A 688 -0.25 -29.85 -28.14
CA LEU A 688 0.27 -28.88 -27.16
C LEU A 688 1.78 -28.64 -27.34
N THR A 689 2.53 -29.70 -27.72
CA THR A 689 3.94 -29.59 -28.11
C THR A 689 4.11 -28.99 -29.51
N ALA A 690 3.17 -29.22 -30.45
CA ALA A 690 3.17 -28.60 -31.77
C ALA A 690 2.85 -27.11 -31.71
N LEU A 691 2.00 -26.63 -30.80
CA LEU A 691 1.78 -25.18 -30.55
C LEU A 691 3.02 -24.52 -29.90
N ALA A 692 3.79 -25.28 -29.11
CA ALA A 692 5.09 -24.85 -28.62
C ALA A 692 6.17 -24.82 -29.73
N ASN A 693 6.08 -25.72 -30.72
CA ASN A 693 7.08 -25.90 -31.79
C ASN A 693 6.77 -25.15 -33.11
N ALA A 694 5.51 -24.94 -33.48
CA ALA A 694 5.08 -24.12 -34.62
C ALA A 694 5.55 -22.66 -34.48
N ASN A 695 5.86 -22.26 -33.25
CA ASN A 695 6.52 -21.01 -32.88
C ASN A 695 8.03 -20.92 -33.21
N GLN A 696 8.62 -21.90 -33.92
CA GLN A 696 10.00 -21.84 -34.44
C GLN A 696 10.10 -21.60 -35.96
N GLN A 697 9.02 -21.75 -36.73
CA GLN A 697 9.09 -21.74 -38.21
C GLN A 697 8.92 -20.37 -38.88
N VAL A 698 8.91 -19.26 -38.13
CA VAL A 698 8.84 -17.89 -38.72
C VAL A 698 10.21 -17.19 -38.81
N ASN A 699 11.31 -17.83 -38.36
CA ASN A 699 12.65 -17.29 -38.56
C ASN A 699 13.43 -18.07 -39.63
N GLN A 700 13.18 -17.76 -40.90
CA GLN A 700 14.20 -17.93 -41.94
C GLN A 700 14.52 -16.58 -42.58
N ILE A 701 15.47 -15.87 -41.97
CA ILE A 701 16.37 -14.98 -42.70
C ILE A 701 17.80 -15.31 -42.22
N GLY A 702 18.53 -16.02 -43.08
CA GLY A 702 20.01 -16.08 -43.23
C GLY A 702 20.91 -16.36 -42.02
N PRO A 703 21.91 -17.25 -42.12
CA PRO A 703 22.89 -17.45 -41.05
C PRO A 703 23.87 -16.26 -41.02
N VAL A 704 23.92 -15.53 -39.90
CA VAL A 704 25.06 -14.65 -39.59
C VAL A 704 25.99 -15.43 -38.68
N SER A 705 27.11 -15.88 -39.26
CA SER A 705 28.21 -16.52 -38.56
C SER A 705 28.81 -15.58 -37.50
N SER A 706 28.69 -15.93 -36.22
CA SER A 706 29.52 -15.35 -35.17
C SER A 706 30.77 -16.22 -35.02
N ILE A 707 31.87 -15.68 -35.54
CA ILE A 707 33.22 -16.21 -35.39
C ILE A 707 33.63 -15.98 -33.93
N LEU A 708 33.82 -17.06 -33.16
CA LEU A 708 34.49 -17.00 -31.87
C LEU A 708 35.98 -16.79 -32.12
N THR A 709 36.55 -15.74 -31.54
CA THR A 709 38.00 -15.47 -31.58
C THR A 709 38.75 -16.40 -30.62
N GLU A 710 39.97 -16.80 -31.00
CA GLU A 710 40.87 -17.74 -30.28
C GLU A 710 41.17 -17.35 -28.81
N ALA A 711 40.89 -16.10 -28.41
CA ALA A 711 40.98 -15.66 -27.02
C ALA A 711 39.91 -16.28 -26.10
N ASP A 712 38.73 -16.65 -26.62
CA ASP A 712 37.64 -17.24 -25.83
C ASP A 712 37.81 -18.76 -25.60
N GLN A 713 38.59 -19.44 -26.45
CA GLN A 713 38.94 -20.85 -26.24
C GLN A 713 40.02 -21.03 -25.17
N PHE A 714 40.88 -20.04 -24.94
CA PHE A 714 41.96 -20.13 -23.94
C PHE A 714 41.47 -20.04 -22.48
N VAL A 715 40.25 -19.53 -22.26
CA VAL A 715 39.66 -19.39 -20.91
C VAL A 715 38.90 -20.65 -20.47
N LEU A 716 38.42 -21.47 -21.42
CA LEU A 716 37.65 -22.69 -21.15
C LEU A 716 38.52 -23.92 -20.84
N ASP A 717 39.78 -23.96 -21.28
CA ASP A 717 40.68 -25.09 -21.04
C ASP A 717 41.43 -25.05 -19.68
N ASN A 718 41.43 -23.91 -18.99
CA ASN A 718 42.11 -23.76 -17.68
C ASN A 718 41.24 -24.11 -16.46
N TYR A 719 40.04 -24.66 -16.64
CA TYR A 719 39.12 -25.02 -15.53
C TYR A 719 38.84 -26.53 -15.41
N LYS A 720 39.82 -27.36 -15.76
CA LYS A 720 39.87 -28.77 -15.37
C LYS A 720 41.19 -29.07 -14.68
N ASP A 721 41.30 -28.70 -13.40
CA ASP A 721 41.92 -29.55 -12.37
C ASP A 721 42.00 -28.88 -11.00
N THR A 722 41.69 -29.66 -9.96
CA THR A 722 41.81 -29.46 -8.51
C THR A 722 40.77 -28.59 -7.77
N PRO A 723 40.13 -29.13 -6.70
CA PRO A 723 39.21 -28.37 -5.84
C PRO A 723 39.97 -27.56 -4.78
N PRO A 724 39.59 -26.30 -4.49
CA PRO A 724 40.21 -25.55 -3.40
C PRO A 724 39.66 -26.01 -2.04
N LYS A 725 40.58 -26.33 -1.12
CA LYS A 725 40.30 -26.61 0.30
C LYS A 725 39.82 -25.33 1.00
N VAL A 726 38.59 -25.34 1.51
CA VAL A 726 38.05 -24.30 2.40
C VAL A 726 38.53 -24.58 3.84
N PRO A 727 39.12 -23.60 4.57
CA PRO A 727 39.47 -23.77 5.98
C PRO A 727 38.21 -23.87 6.86
N LYS A 728 38.13 -24.92 7.67
CA LYS A 728 37.07 -25.08 8.69
C LYS A 728 37.23 -24.02 9.78
N LEU A 729 36.29 -23.07 9.85
CA LEU A 729 36.11 -22.21 11.03
C LEU A 729 35.34 -22.98 12.10
N VAL A 730 36.06 -23.37 13.16
CA VAL A 730 35.54 -23.98 14.38
C VAL A 730 35.07 -22.86 15.31
N ILE A 731 33.75 -22.75 15.54
CA ILE A 731 33.22 -21.89 16.61
C ILE A 731 33.15 -22.74 17.88
N SER A 732 34.13 -22.51 18.76
CA SER A 732 34.18 -23.07 20.10
C SER A 732 33.19 -22.35 21.03
N ASN A 733 32.25 -23.10 21.61
CA ASN A 733 31.51 -22.65 22.79
C ASN A 733 32.44 -22.68 24.00
N ARG A 734 33.10 -21.54 24.30
CA ARG A 734 33.76 -21.34 25.60
C ARG A 734 32.75 -20.80 26.60
N ARG A 735 32.34 -21.69 27.52
CA ARG A 735 31.83 -21.35 28.85
C ARG A 735 32.95 -20.62 29.61
N PHE A 736 32.61 -19.55 30.32
CA PHE A 736 33.38 -19.07 31.45
C PHE A 736 32.72 -19.58 32.73
N GLU A 737 33.48 -20.34 33.52
CA GLU A 737 33.21 -20.70 34.91
C GLU A 737 33.88 -19.69 35.85
N SER A 738 33.18 -19.35 36.94
CA SER A 738 33.73 -19.01 38.27
C SER A 738 32.54 -18.57 39.15
N ASP A 739 32.34 -18.95 40.42
CA ASP A 739 32.96 -19.94 41.27
C ASP A 739 32.09 -20.06 42.54
N THR A 740 32.02 -21.25 43.12
CA THR A 740 31.76 -21.56 44.54
C THR A 740 30.47 -21.07 45.28
N LYS A 741 29.59 -22.01 45.66
CA LYS A 741 29.49 -22.64 47.00
C LYS A 741 28.14 -23.36 47.20
N ARG A 742 28.21 -24.67 47.45
CA ARG A 742 27.16 -25.56 47.99
C ARG A 742 26.84 -25.15 49.45
N THR A 743 25.64 -25.30 50.02
CA THR A 743 24.89 -26.49 50.51
C THR A 743 23.78 -25.98 51.49
N PRO A 744 22.82 -26.77 52.03
CA PRO A 744 22.10 -27.94 51.51
C PRO A 744 20.57 -28.01 51.89
N ARG A 745 19.82 -28.84 51.15
CA ARG A 745 18.83 -29.85 51.61
C ARG A 745 17.53 -29.42 52.35
N ALA A 746 16.39 -29.74 51.72
CA ALA A 746 15.28 -30.45 52.38
C ALA A 746 14.41 -31.22 51.35
N GLN A 747 14.24 -32.52 51.61
CA GLN A 747 13.41 -33.49 50.88
C GLN A 747 11.94 -33.40 51.32
N ARG A 748 10.99 -33.71 50.41
CA ARG A 748 9.75 -34.49 50.65
C ARG A 748 9.01 -34.65 49.31
N SER A 749 9.10 -35.81 48.68
CA SER A 749 8.27 -37.03 48.82
C SER A 749 7.19 -37.08 47.74
N LEU A 750 7.32 -38.09 46.89
CA LEU A 750 6.30 -38.60 45.98
C LEU A 750 5.03 -38.97 46.76
N ASP A 751 3.85 -38.72 46.17
CA ASP A 751 2.76 -39.67 46.27
C ASP A 751 1.83 -39.64 45.04
N LYS A 752 1.62 -40.83 44.48
CA LYS A 752 0.66 -41.16 43.41
C LYS A 752 -0.57 -41.82 44.04
N ALA A 753 -1.78 -41.34 43.72
CA ALA A 753 -2.99 -42.17 43.53
C ALA A 753 -4.17 -41.29 43.05
N LYS A 754 -4.66 -41.43 41.81
CA LYS A 754 -5.79 -42.29 41.40
C LYS A 754 -7.12 -42.03 42.14
N LYS A 755 -8.13 -41.40 41.47
CA LYS A 755 -9.33 -42.07 40.89
C LYS A 755 -10.52 -41.13 40.57
N HIS A 756 -11.17 -41.46 39.45
CA HIS A 756 -12.61 -41.42 39.11
C HIS A 756 -13.43 -40.11 39.11
N LYS A 757 -14.03 -39.82 37.94
CA LYS A 757 -15.44 -39.35 37.85
C LYS A 757 -16.22 -40.09 36.76
N HIS A 758 -17.52 -40.24 37.05
CA HIS A 758 -18.50 -41.19 36.52
C HIS A 758 -19.06 -40.89 35.12
N LYS A 759 -19.46 -41.98 34.43
CA LYS A 759 -20.35 -42.04 33.25
C LYS A 759 -21.83 -42.08 33.65
N LYS A 760 -22.72 -41.49 32.83
CA LYS A 760 -24.03 -42.04 32.36
C LYS A 760 -24.56 -41.18 31.19
N LYS A 761 -24.50 -41.66 29.94
CA LYS A 761 -25.59 -42.25 29.08
C LYS A 761 -26.73 -41.25 28.77
N ARG A 762 -26.84 -40.64 27.58
CA ARG A 762 -27.19 -41.13 26.21
C ARG A 762 -28.71 -41.21 25.96
N ARG A 763 -29.22 -40.44 24.98
CA ARG A 763 -30.24 -40.89 23.99
C ARG A 763 -30.40 -39.88 22.82
N LYS A 764 -30.36 -40.43 21.60
CA LYS A 764 -30.79 -39.84 20.31
C LYS A 764 -32.29 -40.08 20.15
N PHE A 765 -33.01 -39.19 19.46
CA PHE A 765 -34.04 -39.54 18.47
C PHE A 765 -34.15 -38.41 17.43
N VAL A 766 -34.51 -38.82 16.21
CA VAL A 766 -34.61 -38.08 14.94
C VAL A 766 -36.08 -38.06 14.51
N SER A 767 -36.41 -37.16 13.57
CA SER A 767 -37.60 -37.07 12.70
C SER A 767 -38.72 -36.20 13.27
N SER A 768 -39.56 -35.47 12.50
CA SER A 768 -39.71 -35.11 11.09
C SER A 768 -41.11 -34.46 10.99
N SER A 769 -41.41 -33.74 9.89
CA SER A 769 -42.70 -33.13 9.45
C SER A 769 -42.86 -31.66 9.85
N GLY A 770 -42.82 -30.71 8.91
CA GLY A 770 -43.88 -30.40 7.92
C GLY A 770 -44.67 -29.21 8.49
N ASP A 771 -45.11 -28.16 7.79
CA ASP A 771 -45.23 -27.79 6.39
C ASP A 771 -45.46 -26.26 6.38
N GLU A 772 -45.29 -25.63 5.21
CA GLU A 772 -45.94 -24.39 4.71
C GLU A 772 -46.22 -23.17 5.62
N SER A 773 -45.75 -21.98 5.20
CA SER A 773 -46.64 -20.95 4.63
C SER A 773 -45.90 -19.63 4.34
N GLU A 774 -46.10 -19.14 3.13
CA GLU A 774 -45.84 -17.78 2.64
C GLU A 774 -46.56 -16.71 3.46
N ASN A 775 -45.97 -15.52 3.60
CA ASN A 775 -46.51 -14.24 3.07
C ASN A 775 -45.97 -13.00 3.80
N ASP A 776 -45.49 -12.08 2.97
CA ASP A 776 -45.73 -10.63 2.97
C ASP A 776 -46.10 -9.94 4.27
N TYR A 777 -45.31 -8.91 4.62
CA TYR A 777 -45.84 -7.56 4.86
C TYR A 777 -44.70 -6.53 4.68
N SER A 778 -44.74 -5.84 3.53
CA SER A 778 -44.44 -4.40 3.38
C SER A 778 -45.27 -3.63 4.43
N ASP A 779 -44.93 -2.48 5.02
CA ASP A 779 -44.28 -1.25 4.56
C ASP A 779 -44.17 -0.32 5.83
N PRO A 780 -44.11 1.03 5.79
CA PRO A 780 -42.94 1.84 6.11
C PRO A 780 -43.12 2.83 7.30
N ASP A 781 -42.10 3.69 7.47
CA ASP A 781 -42.11 5.03 8.08
C ASP A 781 -42.47 5.19 9.57
N PHE A 782 -41.55 5.76 10.35
CA PHE A 782 -41.67 7.16 10.76
C PHE A 782 -40.39 7.70 11.40
N LEU A 783 -40.00 8.88 10.93
CA LEU A 783 -38.97 9.77 11.45
C LEU A 783 -39.20 10.18 12.92
N ALA A 784 -38.10 10.25 13.68
CA ALA A 784 -37.78 11.34 14.61
C ALA A 784 -36.26 11.40 14.80
#